data_AF-A0A4V4LHF5-F1
#
_entry.id   AF-A0A4V4LHF5-F1
#
_cell.length_a   1.000
_cell.length_b   1.000
_cell.length_c   1.000
_cell.angle_alpha   90.00
_cell.angle_beta   90.00
_cell.angle_gamma   90.00
#
_symmetry.space_group_name_H-M   'P 1'
#
loop_
_entity.id
_entity.type
_entity.pdbx_description
1 polymer ?
#
loop_
_entity_poly.entity_id
_entity_poly.type
_entity_poly.pdbx_seq_one_letter_code
_entity_poly.pdbx_strand_id
1 'polypeptide(L)'
;MTQFHTDEYVDFLSKVTPDNMDSYAKEQGKYNVGDDCPVFDGLFEYCGISAGGSMEGAARLNRQKCDVAVNWAGGLHHAKKSEASGFCYINDIVLGIIELLRFKSRVLYIDIDVHHGDGVEEAFYSTDRVMTCSFHKYGEYFPGTGELRDIGVGNGKNYAVNFPLRDGMDDVAYKSVFEPIIAKIMEFFRPDAVVLQCGGDSLSGDRLGCFNLSMLWSMYWLNYLDRNAIALARLNSLEEDLKLTATQYLTCVSILFVGYLLGQIPSNMLLTRIRPSHYMGICMALWAIVSALTAVCHNFVGLLLVRFFLGVTEAPYYPGAVYLLTIFYTRKEIATRIAILYTGNILATAFAGLIAAGVFHGMDGSAGLAGWQWLFILQGVVTFVIAIIGYFCLPDTPLTTRWLTPEERQLAHSRVQIDTVQNSGDTSVLNGLKQAASDPVVWLFALMAHLHLAANGFKNFFPTVVKSLNFNTTITLVLTCPPYLIAGVSTLLVSWSSGKMNERTWHITASKSVAIIGFVVGAVTYNTGVRYFAMIVFTIGTYAVNSLILGWVGSTCGQSPEKKAAAISIVTTIMNASFIWTPYLWDPSDAPKYGIAMFSSAGFSAGTALVAWVVKFIMKRRNQKLMQSDDEVQTFYVY
;
A
#
# COMPACT_ATOMS: atom_id res chain seq x y z
N MET A 1 15.11 -25.78 18.04
CA MET A 1 15.38 -24.74 19.06
C MET A 1 16.79 -24.83 19.62
N THR A 2 17.22 -25.96 20.19
CA THR A 2 18.57 -26.11 20.79
C THR A 2 19.73 -26.19 19.77
N GLN A 3 19.45 -26.12 18.47
CA GLN A 3 20.49 -25.91 17.45
C GLN A 3 21.22 -24.57 17.59
N PHE A 4 20.57 -23.59 18.23
CA PHE A 4 21.17 -22.30 18.56
C PHE A 4 21.14 -22.04 20.07
N HIS A 5 19.95 -22.12 20.67
CA HIS A 5 19.75 -21.82 22.09
C HIS A 5 20.35 -22.90 23.00
N THR A 6 20.72 -22.53 24.23
CA THR A 6 21.19 -23.51 25.23
C THR A 6 20.08 -24.47 25.65
N ASP A 7 20.45 -25.72 25.92
CA ASP A 7 19.51 -26.75 26.34
C ASP A 7 18.77 -26.35 27.63
N GLU A 8 19.47 -25.73 28.58
CA GLU A 8 18.88 -25.29 29.85
C GLU A 8 17.87 -24.15 29.69
N TYR A 9 18.06 -23.27 28.71
CA TYR A 9 17.13 -22.18 28.44
C TYR A 9 15.85 -22.70 27.78
N VAL A 10 15.98 -23.58 26.78
CA VAL A 10 14.83 -24.19 26.11
C VAL A 10 14.05 -25.10 27.06
N ASP A 11 14.74 -25.87 27.91
CA ASP A 11 14.11 -26.70 28.96
C ASP A 11 13.31 -25.84 29.94
N PHE A 12 13.85 -24.70 30.38
CA PHE A 12 13.13 -23.74 31.21
C PHE A 12 11.86 -23.22 30.51
N LEU A 13 11.96 -22.73 29.27
CA LEU A 13 10.81 -22.23 28.52
C LEU A 13 9.73 -23.30 28.33
N SER A 14 10.11 -24.57 28.21
CA SER A 14 9.18 -25.70 28.07
C SER A 14 8.41 -26.05 29.34
N LYS A 15 8.89 -25.60 30.50
CA LYS A 15 8.35 -25.95 31.82
C LYS A 15 7.64 -24.78 32.52
N VAL A 16 8.08 -23.56 32.27
CA VAL A 16 7.54 -22.37 32.94
C VAL A 16 6.12 -22.08 32.46
N THR A 17 5.20 -21.91 33.40
CA THR A 17 3.79 -21.55 33.19
C THR A 17 3.38 -20.48 34.19
N PRO A 18 2.29 -19.73 33.94
CA PRO A 18 1.77 -18.76 34.91
C PRO A 18 1.52 -19.36 36.31
N ASP A 19 1.10 -20.63 36.36
CA ASP A 19 0.82 -21.34 37.62
C ASP A 19 2.08 -21.67 38.44
N ASN A 20 3.24 -21.81 37.80
CA ASN A 20 4.46 -22.28 38.43
C ASN A 20 5.61 -21.27 38.40
N MET A 21 5.42 -20.09 37.79
CA MET A 21 6.48 -19.12 37.55
C MET A 21 7.19 -18.67 38.84
N ASP A 22 6.46 -18.56 39.97
CA ASP A 22 7.04 -18.22 41.28
C ASP A 22 8.11 -19.22 41.73
N SER A 23 7.99 -20.50 41.32
CA SER A 23 9.00 -21.54 41.61
C SER A 23 10.25 -21.43 40.74
N TYR A 24 10.20 -20.62 39.68
CA TYR A 24 11.30 -20.37 38.74
C TYR A 24 11.83 -18.92 38.81
N ALA A 25 11.64 -18.22 39.93
CA ALA A 25 12.07 -16.81 40.06
C ALA A 25 13.57 -16.59 39.75
N LYS A 26 14.42 -17.56 40.06
CA LYS A 26 15.87 -17.49 39.79
C LYS A 26 16.16 -17.63 38.29
N GLU A 27 15.51 -18.56 37.62
CA GLU A 27 15.61 -18.81 36.18
C GLU A 27 15.02 -17.65 35.38
N GLN A 28 13.90 -17.08 35.82
CA GLN A 28 13.30 -15.87 35.25
C GLN A 28 14.31 -14.70 35.23
N GLY A 29 14.96 -14.42 36.36
CA GLY A 29 16.02 -13.41 36.41
C GLY A 29 17.26 -13.75 35.59
N LYS A 30 17.65 -15.04 35.52
CA LYS A 30 18.80 -15.50 34.73
C LYS A 30 18.57 -15.38 33.23
N TYR A 31 17.36 -15.67 32.78
CA TYR A 31 17.00 -15.78 31.36
C TYR A 31 16.21 -14.57 30.85
N ASN A 32 16.13 -13.51 31.65
CA ASN A 32 15.44 -12.26 31.34
C ASN A 32 13.98 -12.46 30.91
N VAL A 33 13.27 -13.36 31.62
CA VAL A 33 11.83 -13.61 31.45
C VAL A 33 11.12 -12.99 32.64
N GLY A 34 10.28 -11.97 32.39
CA GLY A 34 9.74 -11.07 33.41
C GLY A 34 9.00 -9.90 32.76
N ASP A 35 9.39 -8.67 33.09
CA ASP A 35 8.67 -7.44 32.68
C ASP A 35 8.50 -7.31 31.15
N ASP A 36 9.60 -7.21 30.41
CA ASP A 36 9.58 -7.05 28.94
C ASP A 36 9.31 -8.37 28.20
N CYS A 37 9.37 -9.51 28.89
CA CYS A 37 9.20 -10.85 28.32
C CYS A 37 8.38 -11.72 29.28
N PRO A 38 7.06 -11.49 29.41
CA PRO A 38 6.25 -12.12 30.44
C PRO A 38 6.02 -13.61 30.23
N VAL A 39 5.83 -14.34 31.33
CA VAL A 39 5.29 -15.70 31.28
C VAL A 39 3.79 -15.64 30.98
N PHE A 40 3.34 -16.41 29.99
CA PHE A 40 1.92 -16.53 29.63
C PHE A 40 1.56 -17.97 29.23
N ASP A 41 0.27 -18.29 29.29
CA ASP A 41 -0.24 -19.61 28.89
C ASP A 41 0.06 -19.91 27.42
N GLY A 42 0.71 -21.04 27.16
CA GLY A 42 1.10 -21.44 25.80
C GLY A 42 2.38 -20.78 25.28
N LEU A 43 3.18 -20.13 26.14
CA LEU A 43 4.47 -19.52 25.75
C LEU A 43 5.35 -20.43 24.89
N PHE A 44 5.53 -21.69 25.30
CA PHE A 44 6.37 -22.63 24.56
C PHE A 44 5.76 -23.05 23.22
N GLU A 45 4.43 -23.17 23.15
CA GLU A 45 3.72 -23.48 21.91
C GLU A 45 3.81 -22.31 20.92
N TYR A 46 3.64 -21.08 21.41
CA TYR A 46 3.87 -19.85 20.65
C TYR A 46 5.27 -19.83 20.01
N CYS A 47 6.31 -20.10 20.81
CA CYS A 47 7.67 -20.22 20.31
C CYS A 47 7.81 -21.35 19.29
N GLY A 48 7.13 -22.49 19.51
CA GLY A 48 7.09 -23.64 18.63
C GLY A 48 6.53 -23.34 17.24
N ILE A 49 5.41 -22.61 17.19
CA ILE A 49 4.77 -22.20 15.94
C ILE A 49 5.67 -21.23 15.17
N SER A 50 6.20 -20.21 15.86
CA SER A 50 7.08 -19.21 15.27
C SER A 50 8.35 -19.84 14.69
N ALA A 51 9.10 -20.59 15.50
CA ALA A 51 10.33 -21.26 15.09
C ALA A 51 10.09 -22.34 14.04
N GLY A 52 9.02 -23.13 14.19
CA GLY A 52 8.66 -24.18 13.24
C GLY A 52 8.37 -23.63 11.85
N GLY A 53 7.65 -22.52 11.75
CA GLY A 53 7.36 -21.85 10.48
C GLY A 53 8.62 -21.41 9.74
N SER A 54 9.55 -20.76 10.44
CA SER A 54 10.81 -20.25 9.84
C SER A 54 11.74 -21.40 9.43
N MET A 55 11.86 -22.45 10.25
CA MET A 55 12.65 -23.64 9.91
C MET A 55 12.07 -24.43 8.73
N GLU A 56 10.76 -24.66 8.67
CA GLU A 56 10.15 -25.35 7.53
C GLU A 56 10.20 -24.51 6.25
N GLY A 57 10.04 -23.18 6.37
CA GLY A 57 10.25 -22.25 5.26
C GLY A 57 11.66 -22.36 4.67
N ALA A 58 12.69 -22.30 5.52
CA ALA A 58 14.09 -22.49 5.13
C ALA A 58 14.34 -23.87 4.51
N ALA A 59 13.77 -24.94 5.09
CA ALA A 59 13.89 -26.30 4.54
C ALA A 59 13.26 -26.42 3.15
N ARG A 60 12.12 -25.76 2.89
CA ARG A 60 11.49 -25.74 1.56
C ARG A 60 12.31 -24.98 0.53
N LEU A 61 12.92 -23.86 0.91
CA LEU A 61 13.85 -23.10 0.06
C LEU A 61 15.08 -23.95 -0.30
N ASN A 62 15.67 -24.64 0.67
CA ASN A 62 16.80 -25.55 0.44
C ASN A 62 16.46 -26.70 -0.50
N ARG A 63 15.25 -27.25 -0.36
CA ARG A 63 14.71 -28.32 -1.21
C ARG A 63 14.20 -27.82 -2.57
N GLN A 64 14.35 -26.52 -2.87
CA GLN A 64 13.86 -25.89 -4.09
C GLN A 64 12.36 -26.16 -4.35
N LYS A 65 11.57 -26.25 -3.26
CA LYS A 65 10.11 -26.45 -3.34
C LYS A 65 9.34 -25.14 -3.48
N CYS A 66 9.98 -24.02 -3.19
CA CYS A 66 9.46 -22.69 -3.41
C CYS A 66 10.62 -21.71 -3.65
N ASP A 67 10.31 -20.59 -4.30
CA ASP A 67 11.25 -19.47 -4.47
C ASP A 67 11.18 -18.47 -3.30
N VAL A 68 10.02 -18.41 -2.63
CA VAL A 68 9.76 -17.55 -1.48
C VAL A 68 8.97 -18.35 -0.43
N ALA A 69 9.34 -18.19 0.84
CA ALA A 69 8.59 -18.69 1.99
C ALA A 69 8.26 -17.51 2.91
N VAL A 70 7.05 -17.50 3.46
CA VAL A 70 6.56 -16.40 4.31
C VAL A 70 6.10 -16.97 5.64
N ASN A 71 6.58 -16.40 6.73
CA ASN A 71 6.16 -16.72 8.09
C ASN A 71 5.97 -15.43 8.90
N TRP A 72 4.73 -14.94 8.99
CA TRP A 72 4.43 -13.72 9.76
C TRP A 72 4.42 -13.94 11.28
N ALA A 73 4.40 -15.19 11.74
CA ALA A 73 4.55 -15.50 13.16
C ALA A 73 6.02 -15.48 13.62
N GLY A 74 6.96 -15.45 12.68
CA GLY A 74 8.40 -15.35 12.91
C GLY A 74 8.91 -13.90 12.88
N GLY A 75 10.23 -13.76 12.85
CA GLY A 75 10.87 -12.44 12.82
C GLY A 75 11.23 -11.90 14.20
N LEU A 76 11.30 -12.76 15.23
CA LEU A 76 11.57 -12.39 16.62
C LEU A 76 13.09 -12.23 16.83
N HIS A 77 13.63 -11.10 16.37
CA HIS A 77 15.06 -10.89 16.18
C HIS A 77 15.89 -10.58 17.44
N HIS A 78 15.27 -10.23 18.57
CA HIS A 78 15.98 -9.82 19.79
C HIS A 78 16.43 -10.98 20.68
N ALA A 79 15.84 -12.17 20.50
CA ALA A 79 16.13 -13.33 21.34
C ALA A 79 17.61 -13.72 21.23
N LYS A 80 18.25 -13.95 22.39
CA LYS A 80 19.67 -14.28 22.50
C LYS A 80 19.88 -15.78 22.63
N LYS A 81 21.14 -16.21 22.68
CA LYS A 81 21.48 -17.63 22.81
C LYS A 81 20.93 -18.25 24.11
N SER A 82 20.92 -17.50 25.20
CA SER A 82 20.55 -18.01 26.53
C SER A 82 19.57 -17.13 27.30
N GLU A 83 18.94 -16.14 26.67
CA GLU A 83 18.01 -15.23 27.35
C GLU A 83 16.98 -14.64 26.36
N ALA A 84 15.82 -14.27 26.90
CA ALA A 84 14.80 -13.51 26.18
C ALA A 84 15.16 -12.03 26.16
N SER A 85 14.69 -11.30 25.16
CA SER A 85 14.87 -9.85 25.07
C SER A 85 13.83 -9.24 24.12
N GLY A 86 13.33 -8.04 24.39
CA GLY A 86 12.45 -7.28 23.49
C GLY A 86 11.27 -8.10 22.96
N PHE A 87 10.49 -8.72 23.85
CA PHE A 87 9.37 -9.62 23.52
C PHE A 87 9.74 -10.93 22.79
N CYS A 88 11.03 -11.20 22.57
CA CYS A 88 11.52 -12.35 21.82
C CYS A 88 12.13 -13.41 22.74
N TYR A 89 11.63 -14.64 22.68
CA TYR A 89 12.11 -15.77 23.50
C TYR A 89 12.98 -16.75 22.70
N ILE A 90 12.54 -17.12 21.50
CA ILE A 90 13.30 -17.99 20.59
C ILE A 90 13.59 -17.21 19.32
N ASN A 91 14.86 -17.21 18.89
CA ASN A 91 15.30 -16.56 17.67
C ASN A 91 15.04 -17.49 16.48
N ASP A 92 13.82 -17.42 15.95
CA ASP A 92 13.38 -18.23 14.82
C ASP A 92 14.20 -17.94 13.54
N ILE A 93 14.65 -16.70 13.39
CA ILE A 93 15.45 -16.22 12.27
C ILE A 93 16.80 -16.93 12.24
N VAL A 94 17.51 -16.97 13.37
CA VAL A 94 18.80 -17.65 13.48
C VAL A 94 18.66 -19.14 13.16
N LEU A 95 17.60 -19.79 13.65
CA LEU A 95 17.31 -21.19 13.33
C LEU A 95 17.03 -21.41 11.84
N GLY A 96 16.28 -20.51 11.20
CA GLY A 96 16.04 -20.53 9.76
C GLY A 96 17.33 -20.34 8.94
N ILE A 97 18.20 -19.40 9.34
CA ILE A 97 19.49 -19.16 8.70
C ILE A 97 20.41 -20.38 8.86
N ILE A 98 20.47 -21.01 10.03
CA ILE A 98 21.23 -22.25 10.25
C ILE A 98 20.76 -23.35 9.30
N GLU A 99 19.45 -23.51 9.12
CA GLU A 99 18.92 -24.48 8.16
C GLU A 99 19.32 -24.12 6.72
N LEU A 100 19.22 -22.85 6.30
CA LEU A 100 19.69 -22.40 4.97
C LEU A 100 21.19 -22.69 4.75
N LEU A 101 22.03 -22.43 5.75
CA LEU A 101 23.48 -22.64 5.68
C LEU A 101 23.89 -24.10 5.50
N ARG A 102 22.96 -25.07 5.60
CA ARG A 102 23.23 -26.47 5.24
C ARG A 102 23.46 -26.65 3.74
N PHE A 103 22.88 -25.79 2.91
CA PHE A 103 22.97 -25.88 1.44
C PHE A 103 23.45 -24.57 0.78
N LYS A 104 23.36 -23.44 1.48
CA LYS A 104 23.75 -22.11 1.00
C LYS A 104 25.11 -21.72 1.57
N SER A 105 26.01 -21.26 0.72
CA SER A 105 27.35 -20.86 1.18
C SER A 105 27.29 -19.52 1.90
N ARG A 106 26.50 -18.58 1.36
CA ARG A 106 26.30 -17.23 1.90
C ARG A 106 24.82 -16.90 2.03
N VAL A 107 24.39 -16.46 3.21
CA VAL A 107 23.01 -16.03 3.50
C VAL A 107 23.02 -14.56 3.90
N LEU A 108 22.25 -13.72 3.21
CA LEU A 108 22.08 -12.31 3.56
C LEU A 108 20.85 -12.15 4.45
N TYR A 109 21.02 -11.53 5.61
CA TYR A 109 19.94 -11.11 6.48
C TYR A 109 19.74 -9.60 6.35
N ILE A 110 18.52 -9.18 6.02
CA ILE A 110 18.13 -7.76 5.94
C ILE A 110 17.04 -7.53 6.99
N ASP A 111 17.19 -6.46 7.76
CA ASP A 111 16.30 -6.08 8.84
C ASP A 111 15.83 -4.62 8.66
N ILE A 112 14.52 -4.44 8.55
CA ILE A 112 13.86 -3.12 8.41
C ILE A 112 13.00 -2.75 9.62
N ASP A 113 13.08 -3.53 10.70
CA ASP A 113 12.50 -3.18 11.99
C ASP A 113 13.06 -1.83 12.49
N VAL A 114 12.26 -1.09 13.28
CA VAL A 114 12.76 0.16 13.86
C VAL A 114 13.84 -0.09 14.91
N HIS A 115 13.85 -1.27 15.53
CA HIS A 115 14.86 -1.71 16.49
C HIS A 115 16.01 -2.43 15.79
N HIS A 116 17.22 -2.30 16.35
CA HIS A 116 18.37 -3.04 15.83
C HIS A 116 18.16 -4.55 16.01
N GLY A 117 18.36 -5.32 14.92
CA GLY A 117 18.30 -6.79 14.88
C GLY A 117 19.44 -7.51 15.60
N ASP A 118 19.65 -7.15 16.85
CA ASP A 118 20.83 -7.43 17.65
C ASP A 118 21.02 -8.92 17.97
N GLY A 119 19.95 -9.70 18.19
CA GLY A 119 20.06 -11.14 18.43
C GLY A 119 20.56 -11.92 17.22
N VAL A 120 20.14 -11.54 16.02
CA VAL A 120 20.62 -12.15 14.76
C VAL A 120 22.05 -11.73 14.46
N GLU A 121 22.37 -10.45 14.65
CA GLU A 121 23.73 -9.94 14.50
C GLU A 121 24.71 -10.63 15.44
N GLU A 122 24.39 -10.73 16.74
CA GLU A 122 25.24 -11.39 17.73
C GLU A 122 25.49 -12.86 17.40
N ALA A 123 24.45 -13.59 16.95
CA ALA A 123 24.55 -15.00 16.60
C ALA A 123 25.55 -15.27 15.47
N PHE A 124 25.73 -14.31 14.56
CA PHE A 124 26.59 -14.44 13.39
C PHE A 124 27.78 -13.46 13.38
N TYR A 125 28.04 -12.77 14.48
CA TYR A 125 29.00 -11.67 14.57
C TYR A 125 30.45 -12.03 14.21
N SER A 126 30.78 -13.33 14.23
CA SER A 126 32.13 -13.87 14.00
C SER A 126 32.29 -14.66 12.70
N THR A 127 31.26 -14.75 11.85
CA THR A 127 31.28 -15.53 10.60
C THR A 127 31.12 -14.65 9.36
N ASP A 128 31.78 -15.02 8.27
CA ASP A 128 31.66 -14.42 6.93
C ASP A 128 30.60 -15.11 6.06
N ARG A 129 29.98 -16.20 6.55
CA ARG A 129 28.94 -16.92 5.82
C ARG A 129 27.56 -16.27 5.91
N VAL A 130 27.37 -15.38 6.88
CA VAL A 130 26.13 -14.62 7.03
C VAL A 130 26.52 -13.16 7.09
N MET A 131 25.84 -12.33 6.30
CA MET A 131 25.95 -10.88 6.42
C MET A 131 24.65 -10.35 7.01
N THR A 132 24.73 -9.60 8.09
CA THR A 132 23.58 -8.90 8.69
C THR A 132 23.58 -7.45 8.23
N CYS A 133 22.41 -6.95 7.84
CA CYS A 133 22.21 -5.56 7.44
C CYS A 133 20.97 -5.01 8.13
N SER A 134 21.12 -4.04 9.03
CA SER A 134 20.02 -3.47 9.81
C SER A 134 19.90 -1.95 9.63
N PHE A 135 18.66 -1.48 9.48
CA PHE A 135 18.30 -0.07 9.36
C PHE A 135 17.34 0.33 10.49
N HIS A 136 17.88 0.89 11.56
CA HIS A 136 17.15 1.04 12.82
C HIS A 136 17.36 2.43 13.43
N LYS A 137 16.47 2.82 14.34
CA LYS A 137 16.67 4.01 15.16
C LYS A 137 17.83 3.78 16.12
N TYR A 138 18.71 4.77 16.24
CA TYR A 138 19.85 4.73 17.14
C TYR A 138 19.99 6.03 17.95
N GLY A 139 20.32 5.89 19.24
CA GLY A 139 20.41 6.98 20.22
C GLY A 139 19.20 7.02 21.16
N GLU A 140 19.45 6.84 22.47
CA GLU A 140 18.44 6.69 23.54
C GLU A 140 17.24 5.82 23.12
N TYR A 141 17.52 4.65 22.54
CA TYR A 141 16.51 3.74 22.01
C TYR A 141 16.94 2.28 22.20
N PHE A 142 15.96 1.39 22.45
CA PHE A 142 16.19 -0.04 22.57
C PHE A 142 16.65 -0.63 21.21
N PRO A 143 17.58 -1.60 21.17
CA PRO A 143 18.29 -2.26 22.28
C PRO A 143 19.59 -1.55 22.71
N GLY A 144 19.92 -0.40 22.12
CA GLY A 144 21.14 0.37 22.45
C GLY A 144 22.41 -0.10 21.73
N THR A 145 22.31 -1.07 20.82
CA THR A 145 23.40 -1.57 19.95
C THR A 145 23.15 -1.19 18.48
N GLY A 146 24.06 -1.55 17.58
CA GLY A 146 23.92 -1.25 16.14
C GLY A 146 24.55 0.08 15.74
N GLU A 147 25.60 0.51 16.46
CA GLU A 147 26.29 1.74 16.09
C GLU A 147 27.03 1.60 14.75
N LEU A 148 27.42 2.72 14.15
CA LEU A 148 28.13 2.73 12.86
C LEU A 148 29.44 1.92 12.88
N ARG A 149 30.04 1.72 14.06
CA ARG A 149 31.30 0.99 14.26
C ARG A 149 31.10 -0.48 14.59
N ASP A 150 29.86 -0.92 14.80
CA ASP A 150 29.52 -2.33 14.99
C ASP A 150 29.61 -3.03 13.64
N ILE A 151 30.80 -3.55 13.34
CA ILE A 151 31.15 -4.13 12.02
C ILE A 151 31.49 -5.61 12.09
N GLY A 152 31.24 -6.30 13.20
CA GLY A 152 31.60 -7.70 13.39
C GLY A 152 33.06 -7.90 13.83
N VAL A 153 33.40 -9.14 14.17
CA VAL A 153 34.70 -9.54 14.72
C VAL A 153 35.28 -10.76 14.01
N GLY A 154 36.60 -10.95 14.12
CA GLY A 154 37.26 -12.10 13.52
C GLY A 154 36.96 -12.22 12.02
N ASN A 155 36.48 -13.39 11.58
CA ASN A 155 36.09 -13.62 10.19
C ASN A 155 34.82 -12.85 9.80
N GLY A 156 33.93 -12.54 10.75
CA GLY A 156 32.73 -11.73 10.53
C GLY A 156 32.99 -10.23 10.45
N LYS A 157 34.25 -9.79 10.56
CA LYS A 157 34.58 -8.36 10.43
C LYS A 157 34.28 -7.85 9.01
N ASN A 158 33.51 -6.76 8.93
CA ASN A 158 32.88 -6.19 7.75
C ASN A 158 31.68 -6.99 7.19
N TYR A 159 31.14 -7.92 7.97
CA TYR A 159 29.93 -8.69 7.62
C TYR A 159 28.72 -8.36 8.52
N ALA A 160 28.88 -7.44 9.47
CA ALA A 160 27.75 -6.74 10.11
C ALA A 160 27.69 -5.31 9.55
N VAL A 161 26.55 -4.94 8.96
CA VAL A 161 26.30 -3.63 8.36
C VAL A 161 25.18 -2.95 9.11
N ASN A 162 25.52 -1.89 9.85
CA ASN A 162 24.57 -1.12 10.64
C ASN A 162 24.38 0.28 10.07
N PHE A 163 23.12 0.66 9.89
CA PHE A 163 22.74 2.00 9.46
C PHE A 163 21.91 2.67 10.56
N PRO A 164 22.57 3.37 11.51
CA PRO A 164 21.88 4.08 12.58
C PRO A 164 21.11 5.30 12.04
N LEU A 165 19.81 5.32 12.27
CA LEU A 165 18.87 6.35 11.83
C LEU A 165 18.39 7.20 13.01
N ARG A 166 17.92 8.42 12.70
CA ARG A 166 17.25 9.31 13.67
C ARG A 166 15.75 9.35 13.42
N ASP A 167 15.03 9.93 14.37
CA ASP A 167 13.57 10.11 14.33
C ASP A 167 13.11 10.82 13.05
N GLY A 168 11.86 10.54 12.64
CA GLY A 168 11.24 11.24 11.52
C GLY A 168 11.79 10.83 10.15
N MET A 169 12.49 9.69 10.07
CA MET A 169 12.91 9.10 8.80
C MET A 169 11.69 8.89 7.90
N ASP A 170 11.68 9.58 6.76
CA ASP A 170 10.59 9.53 5.79
C ASP A 170 10.92 8.58 4.64
N ASP A 171 9.91 8.23 3.84
CA ASP A 171 10.07 7.28 2.72
C ASP A 171 11.23 7.65 1.77
N VAL A 172 11.47 8.96 1.57
CA VAL A 172 12.47 9.45 0.61
C VAL A 172 13.87 9.28 1.18
N ALA A 173 14.07 9.68 2.43
CA ALA A 173 15.34 9.53 3.13
C ALA A 173 15.68 8.05 3.31
N TYR A 174 14.73 7.23 3.74
CA TYR A 174 14.91 5.79 3.92
C TYR A 174 15.30 5.11 2.59
N LYS A 175 14.58 5.40 1.50
CA LYS A 175 14.89 4.86 0.17
C LYS A 175 16.28 5.28 -0.32
N SER A 176 16.68 6.52 -0.06
CA SER A 176 17.96 7.08 -0.51
C SER A 176 19.18 6.37 0.10
N VAL A 177 19.00 5.71 1.24
CA VAL A 177 20.05 4.92 1.90
C VAL A 177 19.88 3.43 1.65
N PHE A 178 18.66 2.91 1.70
CA PHE A 178 18.38 1.49 1.55
C PHE A 178 18.81 0.95 0.18
N GLU A 179 18.37 1.57 -0.93
CA GLU A 179 18.65 1.04 -2.27
C GLU A 179 20.15 0.99 -2.59
N PRO A 180 20.95 2.06 -2.38
CA PRO A 180 22.39 2.01 -2.67
C PRO A 180 23.15 1.00 -1.78
N ILE A 181 22.77 0.89 -0.51
CA ILE A 181 23.43 -0.01 0.44
C ILE A 181 23.15 -1.47 0.08
N ILE A 182 21.88 -1.83 -0.11
CA ILE A 182 21.51 -3.20 -0.49
C ILE A 182 22.09 -3.56 -1.85
N ALA A 183 22.10 -2.64 -2.83
CA ALA A 183 22.75 -2.87 -4.12
C ALA A 183 24.25 -3.18 -3.95
N LYS A 184 24.95 -2.42 -3.09
CA LYS A 184 26.38 -2.63 -2.85
C LYS A 184 26.66 -3.93 -2.09
N ILE A 185 25.81 -4.28 -1.13
CA ILE A 185 25.86 -5.56 -0.42
C ILE A 185 25.67 -6.72 -1.39
N MET A 186 24.67 -6.66 -2.27
CA MET A 186 24.44 -7.71 -3.27
C MET A 186 25.63 -7.89 -4.21
N GLU A 187 26.27 -6.79 -4.64
CA GLU A 187 27.48 -6.82 -5.47
C GLU A 187 28.68 -7.47 -4.77
N PHE A 188 28.91 -7.09 -3.51
CA PHE A 188 30.06 -7.50 -2.70
C PHE A 188 29.87 -8.91 -2.12
N PHE A 189 28.77 -9.15 -1.42
CA PHE A 189 28.51 -10.36 -0.66
C PHE A 189 27.97 -11.51 -1.52
N ARG A 190 27.25 -11.20 -2.60
CA ARG A 190 26.68 -12.19 -3.56
C ARG A 190 26.00 -13.37 -2.85
N PRO A 191 24.93 -13.13 -2.07
CA PRO A 191 24.28 -14.18 -1.29
C PRO A 191 23.60 -15.24 -2.17
N ASP A 192 23.52 -16.47 -1.67
CA ASP A 192 22.79 -17.57 -2.31
C ASP A 192 21.32 -17.67 -1.83
N ALA A 193 21.00 -16.99 -0.72
CA ALA A 193 19.66 -16.83 -0.16
C ALA A 193 19.56 -15.52 0.63
N VAL A 194 18.36 -14.95 0.69
CA VAL A 194 18.05 -13.74 1.47
C VAL A 194 16.97 -14.08 2.49
N VAL A 195 17.16 -13.61 3.72
CA VAL A 195 16.15 -13.57 4.77
C VAL A 195 15.84 -12.09 5.04
N LEU A 196 14.59 -11.68 4.86
CA LEU A 196 14.14 -10.31 5.09
C LEU A 196 13.17 -10.31 6.28
N GLN A 197 13.59 -9.71 7.39
CA GLN A 197 12.70 -9.37 8.50
C GLN A 197 11.93 -8.10 8.08
N CYS A 198 10.62 -8.08 8.31
CA CYS A 198 9.72 -7.01 7.88
C CYS A 198 9.01 -6.36 9.07
N GLY A 199 9.76 -5.83 10.03
CA GLY A 199 9.25 -5.20 11.25
C GLY A 199 8.25 -4.08 10.95
N GLY A 200 7.04 -4.21 11.49
CA GLY A 200 5.92 -3.30 11.22
C GLY A 200 5.92 -2.02 12.06
N ASP A 201 6.79 -1.95 13.07
CA ASP A 201 6.95 -0.80 13.97
C ASP A 201 7.78 0.34 13.37
N SER A 202 8.46 0.10 12.25
CA SER A 202 9.00 1.14 11.38
C SER A 202 7.92 2.01 10.71
N LEU A 203 6.64 1.66 10.84
CA LEU A 203 5.53 2.42 10.26
C LEU A 203 5.19 3.71 11.05
N SER A 204 4.66 4.68 10.31
CA SER A 204 4.14 5.95 10.84
C SER A 204 3.08 5.74 11.90
N GLY A 205 3.33 6.34 13.07
CA GLY A 205 2.39 6.33 14.17
C GLY A 205 2.32 5.00 14.92
N ASP A 206 3.34 4.14 14.77
CA ASP A 206 3.56 3.02 15.69
C ASP A 206 3.62 3.51 17.15
N ARG A 207 3.23 2.64 18.11
CA ARG A 207 3.18 3.01 19.53
C ARG A 207 4.57 3.11 20.16
N LEU A 208 5.55 2.40 19.61
CA LEU A 208 6.93 2.32 20.08
C LEU A 208 7.91 2.90 19.05
N GLY A 209 7.66 2.68 17.76
CA GLY A 209 8.41 3.21 16.63
C GLY A 209 8.08 4.66 16.29
N CYS A 210 9.10 5.39 15.82
CA CYS A 210 9.02 6.82 15.47
C CYS A 210 9.45 7.13 14.02
N PHE A 211 9.38 6.12 13.15
CA PHE A 211 9.53 6.27 11.70
C PHE A 211 8.17 6.62 11.06
N ASN A 212 8.16 7.07 9.80
CA ASN A 212 6.98 7.68 9.16
C ASN A 212 6.51 6.97 7.88
N LEU A 213 6.44 5.63 7.86
CA LEU A 213 5.90 4.86 6.71
C LEU A 213 4.35 4.79 6.74
N SER A 214 3.63 5.20 5.68
CA SER A 214 2.23 5.68 5.82
C SER A 214 1.12 4.61 6.08
N MET A 215 0.41 4.70 7.21
CA MET A 215 -0.85 3.94 7.52
C MET A 215 -1.92 4.06 6.42
N LEU A 216 -2.04 5.25 5.82
CA LEU A 216 -2.89 5.49 4.65
C LEU A 216 -2.65 4.49 3.53
N TRP A 217 -1.42 4.09 3.27
CA TRP A 217 -1.12 3.14 2.21
C TRP A 217 -1.72 1.76 2.49
N SER A 218 -1.56 1.24 3.71
CA SER A 218 -2.07 -0.08 4.11
C SER A 218 -3.59 -0.15 4.02
N MET A 219 -4.28 0.89 4.47
CA MET A 219 -5.73 0.97 4.36
C MET A 219 -6.19 0.98 2.89
N TYR A 220 -5.46 1.64 1.99
CA TYR A 220 -5.79 1.68 0.56
C TYR A 220 -5.51 0.37 -0.17
N TRP A 221 -4.42 -0.30 0.20
CA TRP A 221 -4.09 -1.63 -0.30
C TRP A 221 -5.19 -2.63 0.04
N LEU A 222 -5.63 -2.67 1.30
CA LEU A 222 -6.71 -3.54 1.76
C LEU A 222 -8.05 -3.18 1.13
N ASN A 223 -8.36 -1.88 0.97
CA ASN A 223 -9.57 -1.46 0.25
C ASN A 223 -9.65 -2.08 -1.16
N TYR A 224 -8.55 -2.15 -1.89
CA TYR A 224 -8.54 -2.77 -3.21
C TYR A 224 -8.46 -4.30 -3.19
N LEU A 225 -7.86 -4.91 -2.17
CA LEU A 225 -7.92 -6.36 -1.99
C LEU A 225 -9.37 -6.82 -1.80
N ASP A 226 -10.09 -6.19 -0.87
CA ASP A 226 -11.50 -6.47 -0.58
C ASP A 226 -12.39 -6.24 -1.81
N ARG A 227 -12.17 -5.13 -2.53
CA ARG A 227 -12.93 -4.83 -3.75
C ARG A 227 -12.72 -5.88 -4.85
N ASN A 228 -11.50 -6.38 -4.99
CA ASN A 228 -11.14 -7.40 -5.99
C ASN A 228 -11.61 -8.82 -5.58
N ALA A 229 -11.90 -9.06 -4.30
CA ALA A 229 -12.26 -10.37 -3.76
C ALA A 229 -13.44 -11.03 -4.48
N ILE A 230 -14.48 -10.27 -4.85
CA ILE A 230 -15.66 -10.83 -5.56
C ILE A 230 -15.31 -11.41 -6.94
N ALA A 231 -14.30 -10.85 -7.61
CA ALA A 231 -13.85 -11.35 -8.91
C ALA A 231 -13.13 -12.69 -8.76
N LEU A 232 -12.40 -12.85 -7.65
CA LEU A 232 -11.69 -14.06 -7.30
C LEU A 232 -12.63 -15.14 -6.76
N ALA A 233 -13.62 -14.74 -5.95
CA ALA A 233 -14.67 -15.61 -5.44
C ALA A 233 -15.50 -16.25 -6.56
N ARG A 234 -15.72 -15.53 -7.67
CA ARG A 234 -16.34 -16.09 -8.88
C ARG A 234 -15.53 -17.24 -9.49
N LEU A 235 -14.21 -17.25 -9.36
CA LEU A 235 -13.35 -18.34 -9.84
C LEU A 235 -13.41 -19.58 -8.93
N ASN A 236 -14.01 -19.46 -7.75
CA ASN A 236 -14.35 -20.57 -6.86
C ASN A 236 -15.85 -20.91 -7.03
N SER A 237 -16.61 -21.23 -5.98
CA SER A 237 -18.00 -21.71 -6.09
C SER A 237 -19.08 -20.63 -5.92
N LEU A 238 -18.74 -19.33 -5.84
CA LEU A 238 -19.69 -18.27 -5.46
C LEU A 238 -20.96 -18.20 -6.34
N GLU A 239 -20.84 -18.32 -7.68
CA GLU A 239 -22.02 -18.28 -8.56
C GLU A 239 -22.92 -19.50 -8.38
N GLU A 240 -22.32 -20.67 -8.15
CA GLU A 240 -23.03 -21.94 -7.95
C GLU A 240 -23.75 -21.95 -6.59
N ASP A 241 -23.05 -21.55 -5.53
CA ASP A 241 -23.57 -21.55 -4.16
C ASP A 241 -24.75 -20.59 -3.99
N LEU A 242 -24.69 -19.42 -4.62
CA LEU A 242 -25.75 -18.40 -4.55
C LEU A 242 -26.78 -18.52 -5.70
N LYS A 243 -26.61 -19.50 -6.59
CA LYS A 243 -27.46 -19.75 -7.77
C LYS A 243 -27.63 -18.50 -8.63
N LEU A 244 -26.53 -17.79 -8.88
CA LEU A 244 -26.53 -16.54 -9.63
C LEU A 244 -26.56 -16.80 -11.14
N THR A 245 -27.40 -16.04 -11.84
CA THR A 245 -27.21 -15.86 -13.28
C THR A 245 -26.04 -14.91 -13.54
N ALA A 246 -25.40 -15.03 -14.72
CA ALA A 246 -24.30 -14.14 -15.10
C ALA A 246 -24.69 -12.65 -15.03
N THR A 247 -25.93 -12.29 -15.41
CA THR A 247 -26.46 -10.92 -15.32
C THR A 247 -26.61 -10.45 -13.87
N GLN A 248 -27.05 -11.32 -12.97
CA GLN A 248 -27.16 -11.02 -11.54
C GLN A 248 -25.78 -10.78 -10.92
N TYR A 249 -24.78 -11.60 -11.23
CA TYR A 249 -23.40 -11.38 -10.77
C TYR A 249 -22.87 -10.00 -11.21
N LEU A 250 -23.01 -9.66 -12.50
CA LEU A 250 -22.58 -8.36 -13.01
C LEU A 250 -23.30 -7.19 -12.31
N THR A 251 -24.59 -7.36 -11.99
CA THR A 251 -25.35 -6.38 -11.22
C THR A 251 -24.77 -6.18 -9.82
N CYS A 252 -24.38 -7.27 -9.12
CA CYS A 252 -23.71 -7.21 -7.82
C CYS A 252 -22.31 -6.57 -7.86
N VAL A 253 -21.60 -6.66 -9.00
CA VAL A 253 -20.33 -5.95 -9.19
C VAL A 253 -20.58 -4.44 -9.33
N SER A 254 -21.55 -4.06 -10.16
CA SER A 254 -21.84 -2.65 -10.50
C SER A 254 -22.51 -1.85 -9.38
N ILE A 255 -23.40 -2.48 -8.59
CA ILE A 255 -24.18 -1.77 -7.56
C ILE A 255 -23.30 -1.14 -6.47
N LEU A 256 -22.10 -1.69 -6.24
CA LEU A 256 -21.09 -1.10 -5.36
C LEU A 256 -20.77 0.34 -5.77
N PHE A 257 -20.62 0.61 -7.06
CA PHE A 257 -20.30 1.95 -7.54
C PHE A 257 -21.47 2.92 -7.36
N VAL A 258 -22.71 2.44 -7.36
CA VAL A 258 -23.88 3.29 -7.05
C VAL A 258 -23.79 3.78 -5.60
N GLY A 259 -23.56 2.88 -4.64
CA GLY A 259 -23.34 3.26 -3.24
C GLY A 259 -22.13 4.17 -3.06
N TYR A 260 -21.04 3.86 -3.77
CA TYR A 260 -19.79 4.61 -3.74
C TYR A 260 -19.96 6.07 -4.21
N LEU A 261 -20.69 6.29 -5.32
CA LEU A 261 -20.91 7.64 -5.87
C LEU A 261 -21.82 8.49 -4.97
N LEU A 262 -22.82 7.88 -4.31
CA LEU A 262 -23.72 8.58 -3.39
C LEU A 262 -23.00 9.06 -2.12
N GLY A 263 -22.05 8.28 -1.61
CA GLY A 263 -21.37 8.56 -0.35
C GLY A 263 -20.19 9.54 -0.44
N GLN A 264 -19.52 9.65 -1.59
CA GLN A 264 -18.24 10.37 -1.71
C GLN A 264 -18.33 11.86 -1.33
N ILE A 265 -19.30 12.60 -1.90
CA ILE A 265 -19.40 14.05 -1.68
C ILE A 265 -19.84 14.35 -0.23
N PRO A 266 -20.94 13.77 0.30
CA PRO A 266 -21.36 14.05 1.68
C PRO A 266 -20.31 13.64 2.71
N SER A 267 -19.63 12.51 2.49
CA SER A 267 -18.59 12.01 3.38
C SER A 267 -17.39 12.97 3.47
N ASN A 268 -16.87 13.43 2.33
CA ASN A 268 -15.71 14.29 2.33
C ASN A 268 -16.02 15.69 2.88
N MET A 269 -17.26 16.16 2.68
CA MET A 269 -17.77 17.36 3.34
C MET A 269 -17.73 17.22 4.87
N LEU A 270 -18.14 16.07 5.39
CA LEU A 270 -18.16 15.77 6.82
C LEU A 270 -16.73 15.70 7.40
N LEU A 271 -15.76 15.16 6.65
CA LEU A 271 -14.35 15.02 7.04
C LEU A 271 -13.66 16.35 7.43
N THR A 272 -14.22 17.49 7.02
CA THR A 272 -13.72 18.82 7.44
C THR A 272 -14.10 19.21 8.87
N ARG A 273 -15.06 18.49 9.47
CA ARG A 273 -15.64 18.81 10.79
C ARG A 273 -15.42 17.73 11.84
N ILE A 274 -14.96 16.57 11.44
CA ILE A 274 -14.67 15.44 12.32
C ILE A 274 -13.23 15.01 12.17
N ARG A 275 -12.70 14.35 13.19
CA ARG A 275 -11.33 13.81 13.20
C ARG A 275 -11.16 12.75 12.12
N PRO A 276 -10.26 12.95 11.13
CA PRO A 276 -10.00 11.97 10.08
C PRO A 276 -9.65 10.59 10.62
N SER A 277 -8.86 10.50 11.69
CA SER A 277 -8.49 9.23 12.34
C SER A 277 -9.71 8.42 12.74
N HIS A 278 -10.61 9.04 13.50
CA HIS A 278 -11.83 8.40 13.97
C HIS A 278 -12.76 8.03 12.82
N TYR A 279 -13.02 8.98 11.92
CA TYR A 279 -13.99 8.78 10.86
C TYR A 279 -13.53 7.75 9.84
N MET A 280 -12.32 7.90 9.32
CA MET A 280 -11.78 6.96 8.33
C MET A 280 -11.53 5.60 8.98
N GLY A 281 -11.09 5.53 10.24
CA GLY A 281 -10.96 4.26 10.97
C GLY A 281 -12.29 3.55 11.20
N ILE A 282 -13.38 4.27 11.54
CA ILE A 282 -14.72 3.70 11.70
C ILE A 282 -15.31 3.28 10.35
N CYS A 283 -15.24 4.14 9.33
CA CYS A 283 -15.72 3.83 7.98
C CYS A 283 -14.95 2.68 7.35
N MET A 284 -13.65 2.59 7.65
CA MET A 284 -12.85 1.40 7.49
C MET A 284 -13.55 0.31 8.28
N ALA A 285 -13.41 0.10 9.59
CA ALA A 285 -14.05 -1.00 10.35
C ALA A 285 -15.45 -1.49 9.86
N LEU A 286 -16.40 -0.59 9.60
CA LEU A 286 -17.70 -0.89 8.99
C LEU A 286 -17.62 -1.63 7.64
N TRP A 287 -16.72 -1.25 6.75
CA TRP A 287 -16.56 -1.86 5.43
C TRP A 287 -16.08 -3.30 5.44
N ALA A 288 -15.48 -3.78 6.53
CA ALA A 288 -14.84 -5.10 6.69
C ALA A 288 -15.85 -6.00 7.31
N ILE A 289 -16.63 -5.46 8.27
CA ILE A 289 -17.84 -6.10 8.71
C ILE A 289 -18.72 -6.37 7.48
N VAL A 290 -18.99 -5.35 6.66
CA VAL A 290 -19.81 -5.53 5.45
C VAL A 290 -19.13 -6.47 4.44
N SER A 291 -17.82 -6.35 4.21
CA SER A 291 -17.06 -7.24 3.32
C SER A 291 -17.12 -8.70 3.79
N ALA A 292 -16.89 -8.97 5.08
CA ALA A 292 -16.98 -10.29 5.70
C ALA A 292 -18.42 -10.85 5.66
N LEU A 293 -19.45 -10.01 5.79
CA LEU A 293 -20.85 -10.42 5.64
C LEU A 293 -21.16 -10.96 4.23
N THR A 294 -20.30 -10.74 3.24
CA THR A 294 -20.40 -11.41 1.94
C THR A 294 -20.37 -12.93 2.11
N ALA A 295 -19.54 -13.44 3.04
CA ALA A 295 -19.36 -14.88 3.29
C ALA A 295 -20.65 -15.59 3.75
N VAL A 296 -21.62 -14.87 4.33
CA VAL A 296 -22.90 -15.44 4.79
C VAL A 296 -24.05 -15.23 3.81
N CYS A 297 -23.78 -14.73 2.61
CA CYS A 297 -24.80 -14.54 1.59
C CYS A 297 -25.19 -15.88 0.94
N HIS A 298 -26.49 -16.14 0.82
CA HIS A 298 -27.02 -17.38 0.24
C HIS A 298 -27.80 -17.20 -1.07
N ASN A 299 -27.96 -15.96 -1.53
CA ASN A 299 -28.73 -15.65 -2.74
C ASN A 299 -28.35 -14.28 -3.31
N PHE A 300 -28.86 -14.00 -4.52
CA PHE A 300 -28.67 -12.73 -5.23
C PHE A 300 -28.98 -11.49 -4.37
N VAL A 301 -30.11 -11.47 -3.65
CA VAL A 301 -30.55 -10.29 -2.90
C VAL A 301 -29.58 -9.97 -1.77
N GLY A 302 -29.13 -11.00 -1.03
CA GLY A 302 -28.14 -10.85 0.03
C GLY A 302 -26.83 -10.25 -0.51
N LEU A 303 -26.30 -10.82 -1.59
CA LEU A 303 -25.07 -10.32 -2.20
C LEU A 303 -25.24 -8.88 -2.75
N LEU A 304 -26.37 -8.58 -3.38
CA LEU A 304 -26.67 -7.24 -3.91
C LEU A 304 -26.67 -6.18 -2.80
N LEU A 305 -27.33 -6.46 -1.68
CA LEU A 305 -27.41 -5.53 -0.54
C LEU A 305 -26.05 -5.31 0.11
N VAL A 306 -25.31 -6.39 0.40
CA VAL A 306 -23.96 -6.30 0.97
C VAL A 306 -23.05 -5.47 0.06
N ARG A 307 -23.10 -5.67 -1.26
CA ARG A 307 -22.28 -4.92 -2.23
C ARG A 307 -22.67 -3.44 -2.32
N PHE A 308 -23.95 -3.12 -2.24
CA PHE A 308 -24.40 -1.72 -2.17
C PHE A 308 -23.85 -1.02 -0.92
N PHE A 309 -24.04 -1.63 0.26
CA PHE A 309 -23.57 -1.06 1.53
C PHE A 309 -22.04 -1.01 1.61
N LEU A 310 -21.33 -1.97 1.02
CA LEU A 310 -19.87 -1.92 0.88
C LEU A 310 -19.44 -0.68 0.09
N GLY A 311 -20.15 -0.37 -0.99
CA GLY A 311 -19.95 0.86 -1.73
C GLY A 311 -20.13 2.11 -0.87
N VAL A 312 -21.18 2.15 -0.04
CA VAL A 312 -21.46 3.29 0.86
C VAL A 312 -20.37 3.44 1.93
N THR A 313 -19.91 2.35 2.54
CA THR A 313 -18.90 2.38 3.61
C THR A 313 -17.49 2.62 3.09
N GLU A 314 -17.17 2.21 1.87
CA GLU A 314 -15.89 2.51 1.20
C GLU A 314 -15.82 3.92 0.62
N ALA A 315 -16.96 4.54 0.30
CA ALA A 315 -17.04 5.87 -0.33
C ALA A 315 -16.16 6.97 0.30
N PRO A 316 -16.06 7.07 1.65
CA PRO A 316 -15.23 8.05 2.34
C PRO A 316 -13.74 7.97 2.00
N TYR A 317 -13.26 6.76 1.68
CA TYR A 317 -11.85 6.45 1.84
C TYR A 317 -10.96 7.19 0.85
N TYR A 318 -11.16 7.01 -0.46
CA TYR A 318 -10.25 7.56 -1.48
C TYR A 318 -10.22 9.09 -1.54
N PRO A 319 -11.36 9.81 -1.66
CA PRO A 319 -11.33 11.27 -1.62
C PRO A 319 -10.86 11.81 -0.26
N GLY A 320 -11.16 11.11 0.84
CA GLY A 320 -10.70 11.46 2.18
C GLY A 320 -9.19 11.31 2.34
N ALA A 321 -8.62 10.23 1.82
CA ALA A 321 -7.19 9.99 1.79
C ALA A 321 -6.44 11.07 1.00
N VAL A 322 -6.93 11.39 -0.20
CA VAL A 322 -6.36 12.47 -1.02
C VAL A 322 -6.47 13.81 -0.30
N TYR A 323 -7.64 14.12 0.29
CA TYR A 323 -7.81 15.34 1.08
C TYR A 323 -6.84 15.41 2.26
N LEU A 324 -6.69 14.33 3.02
CA LEU A 324 -5.78 14.24 4.16
C LEU A 324 -4.33 14.50 3.73
N LEU A 325 -3.88 13.93 2.60
CA LEU A 325 -2.56 14.26 2.05
C LEU A 325 -2.45 15.76 1.69
N THR A 326 -3.49 16.37 1.12
CA THR A 326 -3.45 17.79 0.70
C THR A 326 -3.44 18.81 1.85
N ILE A 327 -3.65 18.38 3.09
CA ILE A 327 -3.55 19.25 4.27
C ILE A 327 -2.21 19.09 5.00
N PHE A 328 -1.38 18.11 4.66
CA PHE A 328 -0.02 17.93 5.20
C PHE A 328 1.09 18.27 4.20
N TYR A 329 0.82 18.15 2.90
CA TYR A 329 1.84 18.28 1.87
C TYR A 329 1.61 19.48 0.94
N THR A 330 2.70 20.14 0.55
CA THR A 330 2.70 21.29 -0.35
C THR A 330 2.37 20.90 -1.79
N ARG A 331 2.08 21.88 -2.66
CA ARG A 331 1.78 21.68 -4.10
C ARG A 331 2.89 20.97 -4.88
N LYS A 332 4.14 21.03 -4.40
CA LYS A 332 5.28 20.31 -4.98
C LYS A 332 5.37 18.85 -4.52
N GLU A 333 5.00 18.58 -3.27
CA GLU A 333 5.11 17.23 -2.67
C GLU A 333 3.88 16.36 -2.97
N ILE A 334 2.69 16.97 -3.09
CA ILE A 334 1.41 16.28 -3.03
C ILE A 334 1.23 15.18 -4.07
N ALA A 335 1.68 15.39 -5.31
CA ALA A 335 1.51 14.39 -6.37
C ALA A 335 2.35 13.14 -6.11
N THR A 336 3.56 13.29 -5.57
CA THR A 336 4.41 12.14 -5.19
C THR A 336 3.76 11.36 -4.06
N ARG A 337 3.19 12.03 -3.06
CA ARG A 337 2.52 11.37 -1.94
C ARG A 337 1.24 10.64 -2.37
N ILE A 338 0.46 11.23 -3.29
CA ILE A 338 -0.68 10.53 -3.91
C ILE A 338 -0.19 9.36 -4.80
N ALA A 339 0.95 9.49 -5.49
CA ALA A 339 1.53 8.39 -6.26
C ALA A 339 1.93 7.21 -5.36
N ILE A 340 2.57 7.48 -4.22
CA ILE A 340 2.88 6.47 -3.20
C ILE A 340 1.61 5.78 -2.74
N LEU A 341 0.58 6.53 -2.32
CA LEU A 341 -0.73 5.97 -1.98
C LEU A 341 -1.26 5.09 -3.13
N TYR A 342 -1.20 5.57 -4.37
CA TYR A 342 -1.73 4.86 -5.53
C TYR A 342 -1.03 3.52 -5.81
N THR A 343 0.23 3.35 -5.42
CA THR A 343 0.90 2.04 -5.51
C THR A 343 0.18 0.95 -4.72
N GLY A 344 -0.56 1.30 -3.65
CA GLY A 344 -1.41 0.35 -2.93
C GLY A 344 -2.46 -0.29 -3.84
N ASN A 345 -3.09 0.48 -4.74
CA ASN A 345 -3.99 -0.12 -5.75
C ASN A 345 -3.24 -1.07 -6.69
N ILE A 346 -2.05 -0.67 -7.15
CA ILE A 346 -1.26 -1.42 -8.13
C ILE A 346 -0.84 -2.77 -7.54
N LEU A 347 -0.29 -2.77 -6.32
CA LEU A 347 0.13 -4.00 -5.64
C LEU A 347 -1.06 -4.87 -5.26
N ALA A 348 -2.18 -4.29 -4.79
CA ALA A 348 -3.39 -5.05 -4.51
C ALA A 348 -3.89 -5.78 -5.75
N THR A 349 -3.97 -5.11 -6.90
CA THR A 349 -4.38 -5.74 -8.15
C THR A 349 -3.40 -6.81 -8.63
N ALA A 350 -2.09 -6.61 -8.47
CA ALA A 350 -1.08 -7.59 -8.87
C ALA A 350 -1.08 -8.86 -8.01
N PHE A 351 -1.33 -8.74 -6.70
CA PHE A 351 -1.17 -9.84 -5.76
C PHE A 351 -2.48 -10.49 -5.29
N ALA A 352 -3.65 -9.86 -5.49
CA ALA A 352 -4.93 -10.40 -5.01
C ALA A 352 -5.19 -11.85 -5.46
N GLY A 353 -4.89 -12.17 -6.72
CA GLY A 353 -5.07 -13.51 -7.27
C GLY A 353 -4.21 -14.58 -6.58
N LEU A 354 -2.98 -14.23 -6.17
CA LEU A 354 -2.10 -15.15 -5.45
C LEU A 354 -2.60 -15.42 -4.03
N ILE A 355 -3.10 -14.38 -3.35
CA ILE A 355 -3.71 -14.52 -2.01
C ILE A 355 -4.92 -15.44 -2.08
N ALA A 356 -5.82 -15.22 -3.04
CA ALA A 356 -7.00 -16.06 -3.20
C ALA A 356 -6.64 -17.51 -3.56
N ALA A 357 -5.65 -17.74 -4.42
CA ALA A 357 -5.18 -19.08 -4.73
C ALA A 357 -4.69 -19.84 -3.49
N GLY A 358 -3.96 -19.16 -2.61
CA GLY A 358 -3.52 -19.73 -1.32
C GLY A 358 -4.69 -20.10 -0.41
N VAL A 359 -5.69 -19.21 -0.28
CA VAL A 359 -6.89 -19.46 0.54
C VAL A 359 -7.72 -20.60 -0.03
N PHE A 360 -7.99 -20.61 -1.34
CA PHE A 360 -8.80 -21.66 -1.97
C PHE A 360 -8.13 -23.02 -1.86
N HIS A 361 -6.82 -23.11 -2.07
CA HIS A 361 -6.13 -24.40 -1.94
C HIS A 361 -6.04 -24.87 -0.47
N GLY A 362 -5.87 -23.95 0.49
CA GLY A 362 -5.62 -24.28 1.89
C GLY A 362 -6.87 -24.45 2.76
N MET A 363 -7.99 -23.80 2.39
CA MET A 363 -9.15 -23.66 3.27
C MET A 363 -10.48 -24.05 2.63
N ASP A 364 -10.53 -24.39 1.34
CA ASP A 364 -11.78 -24.83 0.71
C ASP A 364 -12.33 -26.09 1.39
N GLY A 365 -13.62 -26.06 1.75
CA GLY A 365 -14.30 -27.09 2.52
C GLY A 365 -13.95 -27.13 4.02
N SER A 366 -13.00 -26.32 4.49
CA SER A 366 -12.62 -26.26 5.91
C SER A 366 -13.76 -25.68 6.74
N ALA A 367 -14.08 -26.34 7.87
CA ALA A 367 -15.24 -26.02 8.72
C ALA A 367 -16.59 -26.00 7.96
N GLY A 368 -16.71 -26.68 6.81
CA GLY A 368 -17.93 -26.70 6.00
C GLY A 368 -18.19 -25.41 5.21
N LEU A 369 -17.21 -24.53 5.10
CA LEU A 369 -17.28 -23.29 4.32
C LEU A 369 -16.50 -23.43 3.01
N ALA A 370 -17.02 -22.83 1.94
CA ALA A 370 -16.33 -22.73 0.67
C ALA A 370 -15.14 -21.75 0.76
N GLY A 371 -14.14 -21.95 -0.10
CA GLY A 371 -12.91 -21.15 -0.13
C GLY A 371 -13.18 -19.65 -0.34
N TRP A 372 -14.22 -19.30 -1.11
CA TRP A 372 -14.62 -17.90 -1.27
C TRP A 372 -15.16 -17.27 0.03
N GLN A 373 -15.86 -18.05 0.86
CA GLN A 373 -16.35 -17.58 2.16
C GLN A 373 -15.16 -17.31 3.08
N TRP A 374 -14.19 -18.22 3.13
CA TRP A 374 -12.94 -18.01 3.87
C TRP A 374 -12.15 -16.80 3.38
N LEU A 375 -12.12 -16.53 2.08
CA LEU A 375 -11.45 -15.35 1.53
C LEU A 375 -12.02 -14.05 2.10
N PHE A 376 -13.35 -13.90 2.10
CA PHE A 376 -14.01 -12.72 2.65
C PHE A 376 -13.90 -12.62 4.18
N ILE A 377 -13.93 -13.76 4.89
CA ILE A 377 -13.74 -13.78 6.35
C ILE A 377 -12.32 -13.32 6.71
N LEU A 378 -11.30 -13.93 6.10
CA LEU A 378 -9.90 -13.60 6.40
C LEU A 378 -9.55 -12.17 6.04
N GLN A 379 -9.94 -11.74 4.84
CA GLN A 379 -9.74 -10.35 4.42
C GLN A 379 -10.47 -9.42 5.38
N GLY A 380 -11.76 -9.63 5.63
CA GLY A 380 -12.52 -8.81 6.58
C GLY A 380 -11.87 -8.72 7.97
N VAL A 381 -11.34 -9.82 8.52
CA VAL A 381 -10.66 -9.81 9.82
C VAL A 381 -9.36 -8.99 9.78
N VAL A 382 -8.46 -9.25 8.82
CA VAL A 382 -7.19 -8.50 8.68
C VAL A 382 -7.49 -7.01 8.53
N THR A 383 -8.45 -6.73 7.68
CA THR A 383 -8.90 -5.39 7.31
C THR A 383 -9.47 -4.72 8.59
N PHE A 384 -10.35 -5.37 9.35
CA PHE A 384 -10.85 -4.86 10.64
C PHE A 384 -9.76 -4.59 11.68
N VAL A 385 -8.75 -5.46 11.81
CA VAL A 385 -7.61 -5.23 12.72
C VAL A 385 -6.85 -3.97 12.32
N ILE A 386 -6.54 -3.81 11.03
CA ILE A 386 -5.85 -2.61 10.52
C ILE A 386 -6.74 -1.37 10.70
N ALA A 387 -8.07 -1.51 10.67
CA ALA A 387 -8.98 -0.40 10.96
C ALA A 387 -8.87 0.08 12.41
N ILE A 388 -8.78 -0.85 13.37
CA ILE A 388 -8.55 -0.53 14.78
C ILE A 388 -7.22 0.19 14.95
N ILE A 389 -6.16 -0.33 14.32
CA ILE A 389 -4.83 0.31 14.37
C ILE A 389 -4.90 1.71 13.74
N GLY A 390 -5.52 1.83 12.55
CA GLY A 390 -5.72 3.08 11.84
C GLY A 390 -6.49 4.13 12.64
N TYR A 391 -7.48 3.73 13.43
CA TYR A 391 -8.20 4.64 14.34
C TYR A 391 -7.26 5.37 15.31
N PHE A 392 -6.18 4.72 15.74
CA PHE A 392 -5.19 5.28 16.64
C PHE A 392 -4.01 5.93 15.87
N CYS A 393 -3.55 5.35 14.78
CA CYS A 393 -2.30 5.77 14.13
C CYS A 393 -2.50 6.85 13.07
N LEU A 394 -3.66 6.90 12.41
CA LEU A 394 -3.91 7.84 11.31
C LEU A 394 -3.84 9.30 11.81
N PRO A 395 -3.18 10.23 11.09
CA PRO A 395 -3.18 11.64 11.45
C PRO A 395 -4.57 12.26 11.34
N ASP A 396 -4.83 13.24 12.21
CA ASP A 396 -5.99 14.13 12.09
C ASP A 396 -5.62 15.34 11.23
N THR A 397 -6.07 16.55 11.58
CA THR A 397 -5.58 17.77 10.93
C THR A 397 -4.20 18.14 11.46
N PRO A 398 -3.38 18.93 10.72
CA PRO A 398 -2.06 19.34 11.17
C PRO A 398 -2.02 19.91 12.60
N LEU A 399 -3.04 20.68 12.98
CA LEU A 399 -3.13 21.31 14.31
C LEU A 399 -3.61 20.38 15.43
N THR A 400 -4.23 19.24 15.10
CA THR A 400 -4.87 18.36 16.09
C THR A 400 -4.24 16.98 16.18
N THR A 401 -3.28 16.67 15.29
CA THR A 401 -2.62 15.37 15.24
C THR A 401 -1.83 15.10 16.51
N ARG A 402 -2.27 14.09 17.26
CA ARG A 402 -1.84 13.82 18.64
C ARG A 402 -0.35 13.55 18.82
N TRP A 403 0.27 12.90 17.85
CA TRP A 403 1.67 12.47 17.90
C TRP A 403 2.67 13.54 17.41
N LEU A 404 2.19 14.65 16.85
CA LEU A 404 3.03 15.82 16.57
C LEU A 404 3.17 16.69 17.81
N THR A 405 4.38 17.20 18.05
CA THR A 405 4.65 18.25 19.05
C THR A 405 3.94 19.56 18.67
N PRO A 406 3.69 20.47 19.62
CA PRO A 406 3.06 21.76 19.32
C PRO A 406 3.79 22.54 18.20
N GLU A 407 5.11 22.53 18.19
CA GLU A 407 5.95 23.20 17.19
C GLU A 407 5.80 22.56 15.81
N GLU A 408 5.81 21.21 15.74
CA GLU A 408 5.61 20.48 14.49
C GLU A 408 4.20 20.66 13.94
N ARG A 409 3.18 20.72 14.80
CA ARG A 409 1.78 21.00 14.41
C ARG A 409 1.68 22.37 13.74
N GLN A 410 2.30 23.38 14.34
CA GLN A 410 2.33 24.73 13.76
C GLN A 410 3.12 24.73 12.44
N LEU A 411 4.28 24.10 12.39
CA LEU A 411 5.07 24.00 11.15
C LEU A 411 4.29 23.31 10.02
N ALA A 412 3.67 22.16 10.30
CA ALA A 412 2.87 21.41 9.33
C ALA A 412 1.68 22.24 8.83
N HIS A 413 1.01 22.97 9.72
CA HIS A 413 -0.08 23.87 9.36
C HIS A 413 0.41 25.06 8.52
N SER A 414 1.38 25.84 9.03
CA SER A 414 1.85 27.08 8.42
C SER A 414 2.44 26.85 7.02
N ARG A 415 3.20 25.77 6.81
CA ARG A 415 3.78 25.45 5.49
C ARG A 415 2.70 25.30 4.41
N VAL A 416 1.59 24.63 4.72
CA VAL A 416 0.47 24.45 3.79
C VAL A 416 -0.33 25.74 3.61
N GLN A 417 -0.50 26.53 4.67
CA GLN A 417 -1.19 27.82 4.60
C GLN A 417 -0.45 28.81 3.68
N ILE A 418 0.88 28.91 3.81
CA ILE A 418 1.74 29.79 3.00
C ILE A 418 1.75 29.35 1.51
N ASP A 419 1.71 28.04 1.27
CA ASP A 419 1.72 27.48 -0.09
C ASP A 419 0.33 27.53 -0.78
N THR A 420 -0.73 27.88 -0.05
CA THR A 420 -2.10 27.96 -0.59
C THR A 420 -2.37 29.30 -1.26
N VAL A 421 -2.69 29.26 -2.56
CA VAL A 421 -3.03 30.46 -3.35
C VAL A 421 -4.40 31.00 -2.94
N GLN A 422 -4.48 32.29 -2.63
CA GLN A 422 -5.73 32.98 -2.25
C GLN A 422 -6.47 32.29 -1.10
N ASN A 423 -5.73 31.93 -0.06
CA ASN A 423 -6.30 31.33 1.15
C ASN A 423 -7.29 32.29 1.82
N SER A 424 -8.55 31.85 1.94
CA SER A 424 -9.65 32.64 2.51
C SER A 424 -10.02 32.21 3.94
N GLY A 425 -9.28 31.27 4.53
CA GLY A 425 -9.63 30.65 5.81
C GLY A 425 -10.85 29.72 5.71
N ASP A 426 -11.41 29.38 6.87
CA ASP A 426 -12.53 28.44 6.99
C ASP A 426 -13.85 29.04 6.51
N THR A 427 -14.73 28.21 5.97
CA THR A 427 -16.10 28.62 5.58
C THR A 427 -17.12 27.58 6.00
N SER A 428 -18.42 27.79 5.79
CA SER A 428 -19.40 26.75 6.08
C SER A 428 -19.32 25.61 5.05
N VAL A 429 -19.61 24.39 5.48
CA VAL A 429 -19.55 23.19 4.61
C VAL A 429 -20.39 23.36 3.33
N LEU A 430 -21.59 23.94 3.44
CA LEU A 430 -22.46 24.20 2.30
C LEU A 430 -21.92 25.30 1.38
N ASN A 431 -21.29 26.34 1.95
CA ASN A 431 -20.64 27.38 1.14
C ASN A 431 -19.42 26.83 0.40
N GLY A 432 -18.60 25.98 1.03
CA GLY A 432 -17.49 25.30 0.38
C GLY A 432 -17.95 24.44 -0.80
N LEU A 433 -19.03 23.67 -0.62
CA LEU A 433 -19.67 22.92 -1.71
C LEU A 433 -20.15 23.86 -2.84
N LYS A 434 -20.86 24.94 -2.50
CA LYS A 434 -21.36 25.91 -3.47
C LYS A 434 -20.22 26.57 -4.27
N GLN A 435 -19.13 26.93 -3.59
CA GLN A 435 -17.92 27.48 -4.21
C GLN A 435 -17.25 26.48 -5.14
N ALA A 436 -17.14 25.21 -4.74
CA ALA A 436 -16.56 24.15 -5.58
C ALA A 436 -17.46 23.88 -6.81
N ALA A 437 -18.77 23.74 -6.62
CA ALA A 437 -19.73 23.47 -7.68
C ALA A 437 -19.88 24.64 -8.67
N SER A 438 -19.65 25.87 -8.22
CA SER A 438 -19.73 27.07 -9.07
C SER A 438 -18.39 27.42 -9.75
N ASP A 439 -17.28 26.77 -9.38
CA ASP A 439 -15.97 27.03 -9.99
C ASP A 439 -15.82 26.21 -11.29
N PRO A 440 -15.78 26.86 -12.47
CA PRO A 440 -15.69 26.15 -13.76
C PRO A 440 -14.41 25.29 -13.88
N VAL A 441 -13.36 25.62 -13.13
CA VAL A 441 -12.11 24.85 -13.15
C VAL A 441 -12.28 23.48 -12.50
N VAL A 442 -13.16 23.33 -11.50
CA VAL A 442 -13.48 22.03 -10.89
C VAL A 442 -14.09 21.09 -11.93
N TRP A 443 -14.96 21.60 -12.80
CA TRP A 443 -15.58 20.81 -13.87
C TRP A 443 -14.61 20.45 -15.00
N LEU A 444 -13.64 21.32 -15.29
CA LEU A 444 -12.53 20.98 -16.20
C LEU A 444 -11.65 19.87 -15.61
N PHE A 445 -11.34 19.93 -14.32
CA PHE A 445 -10.63 18.85 -13.64
C PHE A 445 -11.45 17.55 -13.62
N ALA A 446 -12.75 17.63 -13.39
CA ALA A 446 -13.65 16.49 -13.41
C ALA A 446 -13.70 15.84 -14.80
N LEU A 447 -13.80 16.63 -15.87
CA LEU A 447 -13.72 16.15 -17.25
C LEU A 447 -12.36 15.52 -17.55
N MET A 448 -11.26 16.18 -17.16
CA MET A 448 -9.90 15.66 -17.35
C MET A 448 -9.71 14.31 -16.65
N ALA A 449 -10.17 14.21 -15.40
CA ALA A 449 -10.13 12.99 -14.59
C ALA A 449 -11.02 11.89 -15.20
N HIS A 450 -12.23 12.23 -15.66
CA HIS A 450 -13.14 11.29 -16.32
C HIS A 450 -12.54 10.71 -17.59
N LEU A 451 -12.01 11.54 -18.49
CA LEU A 451 -11.32 11.08 -19.70
C LEU A 451 -10.09 10.24 -19.36
N HIS A 452 -9.34 10.64 -18.32
CA HIS A 452 -8.19 9.88 -17.87
C HIS A 452 -8.58 8.47 -17.40
N LEU A 453 -9.60 8.35 -16.53
CA LEU A 453 -10.02 7.06 -16.00
C LEU A 453 -10.76 6.23 -17.05
N ALA A 454 -11.45 6.87 -17.99
CA ALA A 454 -12.04 6.20 -19.14
C ALA A 454 -10.99 5.54 -20.03
N ALA A 455 -9.84 6.19 -20.27
CA ALA A 455 -8.71 5.56 -20.95
C ALA A 455 -8.14 4.34 -20.19
N ASN A 456 -8.25 4.35 -18.85
CA ASN A 456 -7.88 3.25 -17.96
C ASN A 456 -8.92 2.11 -17.89
N GLY A 457 -10.03 2.20 -18.64
CA GLY A 457 -11.07 1.17 -18.66
C GLY A 457 -10.57 -0.25 -19.00
N PHE A 458 -9.40 -0.35 -19.67
CA PHE A 458 -8.76 -1.63 -19.96
C PHE A 458 -8.46 -2.46 -18.71
N LYS A 459 -8.28 -1.84 -17.54
CA LYS A 459 -7.91 -2.51 -16.28
C LYS A 459 -8.82 -3.71 -16.00
N ASN A 460 -10.12 -3.55 -16.20
CA ASN A 460 -11.13 -4.59 -15.93
C ASN A 460 -11.05 -5.78 -16.90
N PHE A 461 -10.42 -5.59 -18.06
CA PHE A 461 -10.33 -6.57 -19.15
C PHE A 461 -8.89 -7.00 -19.41
N PHE A 462 -7.92 -6.50 -18.66
CA PHE A 462 -6.51 -6.70 -18.94
C PHE A 462 -6.12 -8.18 -19.02
N PRO A 463 -6.59 -9.07 -18.11
CA PRO A 463 -6.34 -10.51 -18.26
C PRO A 463 -6.91 -11.09 -19.56
N THR A 464 -8.09 -10.65 -20.00
CA THR A 464 -8.71 -11.08 -21.27
C THR A 464 -7.91 -10.60 -22.47
N VAL A 465 -7.43 -9.35 -22.43
CA VAL A 465 -6.59 -8.76 -23.46
C VAL A 465 -5.26 -9.51 -23.57
N VAL A 466 -4.63 -9.86 -22.44
CA VAL A 466 -3.42 -10.69 -22.42
C VAL A 466 -3.73 -12.13 -22.88
N LYS A 467 -4.90 -12.70 -22.56
CA LYS A 467 -5.31 -14.02 -23.03
C LYS A 467 -5.40 -14.11 -24.55
N SER A 468 -5.76 -13.01 -25.22
CA SER A 468 -5.79 -12.92 -26.68
C SER A 468 -4.41 -13.03 -27.36
N LEU A 469 -3.33 -13.14 -26.58
CA LEU A 469 -1.97 -13.48 -27.04
C LEU A 469 -1.77 -15.00 -27.21
N ASN A 470 -2.78 -15.82 -26.89
CA ASN A 470 -2.79 -17.28 -27.01
C ASN A 470 -1.78 -18.01 -26.10
N PHE A 471 -1.47 -17.43 -24.94
CA PHE A 471 -0.78 -18.15 -23.87
C PHE A 471 -1.76 -19.02 -23.08
N ASN A 472 -1.24 -20.00 -22.35
CA ASN A 472 -2.06 -20.75 -21.40
C ASN A 472 -2.49 -19.84 -20.23
N THR A 473 -3.54 -20.23 -19.51
CA THR A 473 -4.15 -19.42 -18.44
C THR A 473 -3.13 -18.96 -17.39
N THR A 474 -2.22 -19.84 -16.97
CA THR A 474 -1.21 -19.53 -15.95
C THR A 474 -0.24 -18.47 -16.44
N ILE A 475 0.32 -18.63 -17.65
CA ILE A 475 1.23 -17.66 -18.25
C ILE A 475 0.51 -16.33 -18.50
N THR A 476 -0.73 -16.35 -18.99
CA THR A 476 -1.54 -15.14 -19.16
C THR A 476 -1.66 -14.35 -17.86
N LEU A 477 -1.99 -15.00 -16.74
CA LEU A 477 -2.11 -14.34 -15.44
C LEU A 477 -0.78 -13.74 -14.98
N VAL A 478 0.32 -14.50 -15.08
CA VAL A 478 1.66 -14.02 -14.74
C VAL A 478 2.05 -12.81 -15.59
N LEU A 479 1.75 -12.83 -16.88
CA LEU A 479 2.04 -11.73 -17.80
C LEU A 479 1.23 -10.46 -17.53
N THR A 480 0.17 -10.50 -16.72
CA THR A 480 -0.53 -9.28 -16.28
C THR A 480 0.26 -8.48 -15.25
N CYS A 481 1.14 -9.10 -14.47
CA CYS A 481 1.86 -8.43 -13.38
C CYS A 481 2.92 -7.41 -13.86
N PRO A 482 3.83 -7.73 -14.81
CA PRO A 482 4.89 -6.81 -15.21
C PRO A 482 4.39 -5.43 -15.69
N PRO A 483 3.35 -5.31 -16.54
CA PRO A 483 2.81 -4.02 -16.95
C PRO A 483 2.41 -3.13 -15.76
N TYR A 484 1.75 -3.70 -14.74
CA TYR A 484 1.35 -2.96 -13.54
C TYR A 484 2.54 -2.54 -12.66
N LEU A 485 3.50 -3.45 -12.43
CA LEU A 485 4.69 -3.14 -11.62
C LEU A 485 5.56 -2.04 -12.26
N ILE A 486 5.79 -2.13 -13.58
CA ILE A 486 6.55 -1.11 -14.33
C ILE A 486 5.80 0.22 -14.32
N ALA A 487 4.47 0.19 -14.46
CA ALA A 487 3.64 1.39 -14.36
C ALA A 487 3.65 2.00 -12.96
N GLY A 488 3.74 1.19 -11.90
CA GLY A 488 3.92 1.66 -10.52
C GLY A 488 5.20 2.46 -10.33
N VAL A 489 6.33 1.91 -10.79
CA VAL A 489 7.64 2.62 -10.77
C VAL A 489 7.56 3.91 -11.58
N SER A 490 6.99 3.84 -12.79
CA SER A 490 6.86 5.00 -13.68
C SER A 490 6.00 6.10 -13.07
N THR A 491 4.92 5.75 -12.37
CA THR A 491 4.03 6.70 -11.69
C THR A 491 4.76 7.47 -10.59
N LEU A 492 5.61 6.79 -9.81
CA LEU A 492 6.43 7.45 -8.79
C LEU A 492 7.43 8.45 -9.42
N LEU A 493 8.12 8.03 -10.47
CA LEU A 493 9.13 8.86 -11.15
C LEU A 493 8.51 10.10 -11.81
N VAL A 494 7.40 9.93 -12.52
CA VAL A 494 6.70 11.04 -13.19
C VAL A 494 6.13 12.03 -12.18
N SER A 495 5.53 11.53 -11.08
CA SER A 495 4.97 12.41 -10.05
C SER A 495 6.04 13.15 -9.25
N TRP A 496 7.17 12.50 -8.94
CA TRP A 496 8.33 13.15 -8.35
C TRP A 496 8.91 14.24 -9.25
N SER A 497 9.12 13.94 -10.54
CA SER A 497 9.62 14.89 -11.54
C SER A 497 8.68 16.09 -11.67
N SER A 498 7.36 15.84 -11.77
CA SER A 498 6.34 16.88 -11.88
C SER A 498 6.29 17.79 -10.65
N GLY A 499 6.43 17.20 -9.45
CA GLY A 499 6.56 17.96 -8.20
C GLY A 499 7.80 18.83 -8.15
N LYS A 500 8.97 18.28 -8.54
CA LYS A 500 10.26 18.99 -8.56
C LYS A 500 10.25 20.17 -9.54
N MET A 501 9.72 19.98 -10.75
CA MET A 501 9.60 21.03 -11.76
C MET A 501 8.44 22.00 -11.49
N ASN A 502 7.55 21.65 -10.56
CA ASN A 502 6.30 22.37 -10.31
C ASN A 502 5.51 22.61 -11.62
N GLU A 503 5.44 21.57 -12.46
CA GLU A 503 4.81 21.59 -13.78
C GLU A 503 3.99 20.32 -13.96
N ARG A 504 2.70 20.48 -14.29
CA ARG A 504 1.76 19.35 -14.43
C ARG A 504 1.49 19.01 -15.89
N THR A 505 1.31 20.01 -16.75
CA THR A 505 0.79 19.79 -18.10
C THR A 505 1.71 19.01 -19.02
N TRP A 506 3.01 19.27 -19.02
CA TRP A 506 3.96 18.51 -19.85
C TRP A 506 4.10 17.07 -19.37
N HIS A 507 4.08 16.83 -18.06
CA HIS A 507 4.11 15.47 -17.50
C HIS A 507 2.85 14.68 -17.87
N ILE A 508 1.67 15.32 -17.82
CA ILE A 508 0.42 14.73 -18.29
C ILE A 508 0.48 14.47 -19.81
N THR A 509 0.94 15.46 -20.58
CA THR A 509 1.01 15.36 -22.05
C THR A 509 1.94 14.24 -22.48
N ALA A 510 3.16 14.19 -21.96
CA ALA A 510 4.14 13.15 -22.29
C ALA A 510 3.62 11.76 -21.92
N SER A 511 3.06 11.59 -20.72
CA SER A 511 2.50 10.31 -20.27
C SER A 511 1.32 9.88 -21.14
N LYS A 512 0.43 10.81 -21.51
CA LYS A 512 -0.69 10.51 -22.42
C LYS A 512 -0.23 10.26 -23.85
N SER A 513 0.83 10.89 -24.35
CA SER A 513 1.43 10.57 -25.64
C SER A 513 1.99 9.14 -25.66
N VAL A 514 2.68 8.72 -24.59
CA VAL A 514 3.12 7.33 -24.41
C VAL A 514 1.92 6.38 -24.40
N ALA A 515 0.84 6.74 -23.68
CA ALA A 515 -0.38 5.94 -23.67
C ALA A 515 -1.00 5.76 -25.06
N ILE A 516 -1.12 6.85 -25.82
CA ILE A 516 -1.66 6.85 -27.19
C ILE A 516 -0.84 5.94 -28.09
N ILE A 517 0.49 6.03 -28.04
CA ILE A 517 1.38 5.14 -28.81
C ILE A 517 1.10 3.68 -28.45
N GLY A 518 1.04 3.35 -27.15
CA GLY A 518 0.74 1.99 -26.70
C GLY A 518 -0.63 1.49 -27.20
N PHE A 519 -1.69 2.28 -27.05
CA PHE A 519 -3.03 1.89 -27.52
C PHE A 519 -3.09 1.70 -29.04
N VAL A 520 -2.52 2.63 -29.82
CA VAL A 520 -2.50 2.55 -31.28
C VAL A 520 -1.70 1.34 -31.75
N VAL A 521 -0.51 1.12 -31.21
CA VAL A 521 0.32 -0.05 -31.56
C VAL A 521 -0.41 -1.35 -31.22
N GLY A 522 -1.04 -1.43 -30.05
CA GLY A 522 -1.83 -2.60 -29.62
C GLY A 522 -3.01 -2.91 -30.54
N ALA A 523 -3.63 -1.88 -31.14
CA ALA A 523 -4.77 -2.00 -32.04
C ALA A 523 -4.40 -2.44 -33.46
N VAL A 524 -3.24 -2.03 -33.98
CA VAL A 524 -2.90 -2.20 -35.41
C VAL A 524 -2.15 -3.49 -35.73
N THR A 525 -1.50 -4.12 -34.75
CA THR A 525 -0.67 -5.31 -34.97
C THR A 525 -1.33 -6.61 -34.49
N TYR A 526 -0.96 -7.74 -35.11
CA TYR A 526 -1.28 -9.10 -34.63
C TYR A 526 -0.06 -9.80 -34.01
N ASN A 527 1.13 -9.19 -34.07
CA ASN A 527 2.35 -9.81 -33.53
C ASN A 527 2.28 -9.86 -32.00
N THR A 528 2.39 -11.06 -31.44
CA THR A 528 2.25 -11.31 -30.00
C THR A 528 3.20 -10.48 -29.14
N GLY A 529 4.49 -10.43 -29.51
CA GLY A 529 5.50 -9.67 -28.75
C GLY A 529 5.25 -8.17 -28.78
N VAL A 530 4.90 -7.63 -29.96
CA VAL A 530 4.60 -6.20 -30.12
C VAL A 530 3.33 -5.82 -29.37
N ARG A 531 2.30 -6.68 -29.36
CA ARG A 531 1.07 -6.42 -28.60
C ARG A 531 1.32 -6.43 -27.09
N TYR A 532 2.15 -7.35 -26.59
CA TYR A 532 2.50 -7.36 -25.18
C TYR A 532 3.34 -6.13 -24.78
N PHE A 533 4.30 -5.74 -25.62
CA PHE A 533 5.03 -4.49 -25.44
C PHE A 533 4.09 -3.28 -25.41
N ALA A 534 3.12 -3.22 -26.33
CA ALA A 534 2.10 -2.17 -26.36
C ALA A 534 1.28 -2.11 -25.06
N MET A 535 0.95 -3.27 -24.47
CA MET A 535 0.29 -3.37 -23.16
C MET A 535 1.10 -2.76 -22.03
N ILE A 536 2.40 -3.01 -21.99
CA ILE A 536 3.30 -2.35 -21.04
C ILE A 536 3.29 -0.83 -21.26
N VAL A 537 3.45 -0.40 -22.51
CA VAL A 537 3.55 1.03 -22.88
C VAL A 537 2.29 1.81 -22.52
N PHE A 538 1.09 1.33 -22.88
CA PHE A 538 -0.13 2.06 -22.54
C PHE A 538 -0.38 2.07 -21.03
N THR A 539 -0.03 0.99 -20.32
CA THR A 539 -0.22 0.91 -18.87
C THR A 539 0.67 1.91 -18.14
N ILE A 540 1.93 2.07 -18.59
CA ILE A 540 2.85 3.11 -18.09
C ILE A 540 2.23 4.51 -18.27
N GLY A 541 1.85 4.84 -19.51
CA GLY A 541 1.38 6.17 -19.85
C GLY A 541 0.08 6.56 -19.15
N THR A 542 -0.81 5.60 -18.90
CA THR A 542 -2.08 5.89 -18.22
C THR A 542 -1.94 5.96 -16.71
N TYR A 543 -1.22 5.06 -16.04
CA TYR A 543 -1.12 5.07 -14.57
C TYR A 543 -0.35 6.27 -14.02
N ALA A 544 0.62 6.80 -14.79
CA ALA A 544 1.45 7.93 -14.39
C ALA A 544 0.69 9.26 -14.16
N VAL A 545 -0.55 9.37 -14.64
CA VAL A 545 -1.29 10.64 -14.68
C VAL A 545 -2.28 10.82 -13.51
N ASN A 546 -2.74 9.73 -12.87
CA ASN A 546 -3.82 9.80 -11.88
C ASN A 546 -3.46 10.72 -10.69
N SER A 547 -2.27 10.52 -10.13
CA SER A 547 -1.77 11.28 -8.99
C SER A 547 -1.48 12.76 -9.34
N LEU A 548 -1.10 13.05 -10.59
CA LEU A 548 -0.91 14.41 -11.08
C LEU A 548 -2.23 15.19 -11.09
N ILE A 549 -3.29 14.60 -11.62
CA ILE A 549 -4.61 15.26 -11.73
C ILE A 549 -5.14 15.59 -10.34
N LEU A 550 -5.16 14.62 -9.43
CA LEU A 550 -5.73 14.82 -8.09
C LEU A 550 -4.86 15.75 -7.23
N GLY A 551 -3.53 15.68 -7.35
CA GLY A 551 -2.64 16.65 -6.73
C GLY A 551 -2.86 18.07 -7.26
N TRP A 552 -3.12 18.22 -8.56
CA TRP A 552 -3.40 19.51 -9.16
C TRP A 552 -4.73 20.10 -8.68
N VAL A 553 -5.78 19.27 -8.54
CA VAL A 553 -7.05 19.68 -7.91
C VAL A 553 -6.83 20.18 -6.49
N GLY A 554 -6.16 19.39 -5.65
CA GLY A 554 -5.92 19.74 -4.25
C GLY A 554 -5.13 21.03 -4.04
N SER A 555 -4.20 21.32 -4.96
CA SER A 555 -3.42 22.57 -4.95
C SER A 555 -4.14 23.78 -5.55
N THR A 556 -5.08 23.58 -6.49
CA THR A 556 -5.75 24.67 -7.23
C THR A 556 -7.06 25.10 -6.59
N CYS A 557 -7.83 24.13 -6.08
CA CYS A 557 -9.16 24.35 -5.50
C CYS A 557 -9.08 24.43 -3.96
N GLY A 558 -7.97 24.94 -3.43
CA GLY A 558 -7.60 24.87 -2.03
C GLY A 558 -7.92 26.09 -1.16
N GLN A 559 -8.69 27.07 -1.66
CA GLN A 559 -8.89 28.37 -1.00
C GLN A 559 -9.48 28.27 0.42
N SER A 560 -10.31 27.25 0.67
CA SER A 560 -10.72 26.84 2.01
C SER A 560 -10.66 25.30 2.12
N PRO A 561 -10.55 24.73 3.34
CA PRO A 561 -10.62 23.29 3.55
C PRO A 561 -11.91 22.68 3.01
N GLU A 562 -13.06 23.34 3.20
CA GLU A 562 -14.36 22.87 2.71
C GLU A 562 -14.47 22.84 1.19
N LYS A 563 -14.00 23.90 0.51
CA LYS A 563 -13.97 23.92 -0.96
C LYS A 563 -13.03 22.84 -1.49
N LYS A 564 -11.87 22.65 -0.84
CA LYS A 564 -10.88 21.64 -1.23
C LYS A 564 -11.47 20.22 -1.13
N ALA A 565 -12.07 19.88 0.01
CA ALA A 565 -12.70 18.58 0.24
C ALA A 565 -13.84 18.32 -0.76
N ALA A 566 -14.70 19.32 -0.98
CA ALA A 566 -15.81 19.21 -1.93
C ALA A 566 -15.30 19.06 -3.38
N ALA A 567 -14.32 19.86 -3.81
CA ALA A 567 -13.76 19.80 -5.16
C ALA A 567 -13.12 18.43 -5.46
N ILE A 568 -12.31 17.90 -4.53
CA ILE A 568 -11.71 16.56 -4.67
C ILE A 568 -12.82 15.52 -4.83
N SER A 569 -13.85 15.54 -3.98
CA SER A 569 -14.94 14.56 -4.04
C SER A 569 -15.80 14.67 -5.31
N ILE A 570 -16.08 15.88 -5.82
CA ILE A 570 -16.79 16.07 -7.09
C ILE A 570 -15.98 15.46 -8.23
N VAL A 571 -14.67 15.76 -8.28
CA VAL A 571 -13.77 15.25 -9.32
C VAL A 571 -13.69 13.72 -9.25
N THR A 572 -13.50 13.13 -8.07
CA THR A 572 -13.38 11.67 -7.93
C THR A 572 -14.70 10.94 -8.21
N THR A 573 -15.85 11.52 -7.86
CA THR A 573 -17.17 10.97 -8.21
C THR A 573 -17.35 10.90 -9.72
N ILE A 574 -17.14 12.01 -10.42
CA ILE A 574 -17.27 12.07 -11.88
C ILE A 574 -16.22 11.20 -12.56
N MET A 575 -15.00 11.15 -12.02
CA MET A 575 -13.94 10.26 -12.48
C MET A 575 -14.41 8.79 -12.48
N ASN A 576 -14.91 8.29 -11.33
CA ASN A 576 -15.36 6.90 -11.18
C ASN A 576 -16.60 6.55 -12.03
N ALA A 577 -17.43 7.52 -12.42
CA ALA A 577 -18.57 7.29 -13.32
C ALA A 577 -18.14 6.70 -14.68
N SER A 578 -16.88 6.87 -15.09
CA SER A 578 -16.33 6.25 -16.31
C SER A 578 -16.40 4.72 -16.30
N PHE A 579 -16.31 4.07 -15.13
CA PHE A 579 -16.40 2.61 -15.02
C PHE A 579 -17.80 2.05 -15.29
N ILE A 580 -18.84 2.90 -15.34
CA ILE A 580 -20.20 2.46 -15.65
C ILE A 580 -20.32 2.09 -17.13
N TRP A 581 -19.72 2.87 -18.02
CA TRP A 581 -19.97 2.75 -19.47
C TRP A 581 -18.75 2.28 -20.28
N THR A 582 -17.53 2.50 -19.80
CA THR A 582 -16.31 2.06 -20.51
C THR A 582 -16.19 0.54 -20.72
N PRO A 583 -16.77 -0.34 -19.87
CA PRO A 583 -16.78 -1.78 -20.15
C PRO A 583 -17.44 -2.16 -21.47
N TYR A 584 -18.44 -1.40 -21.93
CA TYR A 584 -19.14 -1.68 -23.19
C TYR A 584 -18.27 -1.42 -24.43
N LEU A 585 -17.10 -0.81 -24.28
CA LEU A 585 -16.14 -0.66 -25.37
C LEU A 585 -15.33 -1.94 -25.63
N TRP A 586 -15.23 -2.84 -24.64
CA TRP A 586 -14.40 -4.05 -24.69
C TRP A 586 -15.21 -5.27 -25.17
N ASP A 587 -15.85 -5.13 -26.33
CA ASP A 587 -16.67 -6.19 -26.93
C ASP A 587 -15.82 -7.40 -27.34
N PRO A 588 -16.14 -8.63 -26.89
CA PRO A 588 -15.44 -9.85 -27.30
C PRO A 588 -15.43 -10.10 -28.82
N SER A 589 -16.39 -9.58 -29.59
CA SER A 589 -16.42 -9.71 -31.05
C SER A 589 -15.29 -8.93 -31.75
N ASP A 590 -14.69 -7.95 -31.08
CA ASP A 590 -13.54 -7.18 -31.54
C ASP A 590 -12.20 -7.83 -31.14
N ALA A 591 -12.25 -9.00 -30.49
CA ALA A 591 -11.06 -9.80 -30.22
C ALA A 591 -10.40 -10.26 -31.54
N PRO A 592 -9.06 -10.44 -31.58
CA PRO A 592 -8.15 -10.30 -30.45
C PRO A 592 -7.70 -8.85 -30.19
N LYS A 593 -7.94 -7.92 -31.12
CA LYS A 593 -7.33 -6.58 -31.09
C LYS A 593 -8.01 -5.60 -30.13
N TYR A 594 -9.32 -5.75 -29.94
CA TYR A 594 -10.14 -4.79 -29.22
C TYR A 594 -9.95 -3.36 -29.75
N GLY A 595 -9.94 -3.22 -31.09
CA GLY A 595 -9.64 -1.97 -31.77
C GLY A 595 -10.53 -0.80 -31.33
N ILE A 596 -11.84 -1.02 -31.15
CA ILE A 596 -12.78 0.00 -30.67
C ILE A 596 -12.34 0.51 -29.31
N ALA A 597 -12.04 -0.39 -28.37
CA ALA A 597 -11.59 -0.02 -27.03
C ALA A 597 -10.25 0.71 -27.07
N MET A 598 -9.28 0.18 -27.81
CA MET A 598 -7.94 0.74 -27.91
C MET A 598 -7.95 2.15 -28.53
N PHE A 599 -8.64 2.34 -29.66
CA PHE A 599 -8.74 3.66 -30.30
C PHE A 599 -9.56 4.65 -29.45
N SER A 600 -10.61 4.20 -28.77
CA SER A 600 -11.35 5.03 -27.82
C SER A 600 -10.48 5.49 -26.66
N SER A 601 -9.69 4.57 -26.07
CA SER A 601 -8.74 4.90 -24.99
C SER A 601 -7.62 5.85 -25.44
N ALA A 602 -7.16 5.74 -26.69
CA ALA A 602 -6.27 6.71 -27.30
C ALA A 602 -6.94 8.09 -27.42
N GLY A 603 -8.19 8.13 -27.90
CA GLY A 603 -9.00 9.35 -27.98
C GLY A 603 -9.21 10.03 -26.63
N PHE A 604 -9.58 9.27 -25.59
CA PHE A 604 -9.72 9.80 -24.24
C PHE A 604 -8.39 10.31 -23.68
N SER A 605 -7.27 9.63 -23.98
CA SER A 605 -5.94 10.08 -23.60
C SER A 605 -5.55 11.40 -24.25
N ALA A 606 -5.87 11.59 -25.54
CA ALA A 606 -5.68 12.86 -26.23
C ALA A 606 -6.58 13.95 -25.63
N GLY A 607 -7.83 13.62 -25.31
CA GLY A 607 -8.76 14.51 -24.62
C GLY A 607 -8.25 14.95 -23.25
N THR A 608 -7.68 14.05 -22.44
CA THR A 608 -7.04 14.40 -21.16
C THR A 608 -5.92 15.42 -21.36
N ALA A 609 -5.03 15.20 -22.33
CA ALA A 609 -3.94 16.13 -22.61
C ALA A 609 -4.46 17.50 -23.06
N LEU A 610 -5.47 17.54 -23.95
CA LEU A 610 -6.09 18.77 -24.41
C LEU A 610 -6.69 19.59 -23.25
N VAL A 611 -7.43 18.94 -22.34
CA VAL A 611 -8.01 19.61 -21.17
C VAL A 611 -6.92 20.12 -20.24
N ALA A 612 -5.81 19.38 -20.05
CA ALA A 612 -4.66 19.86 -19.26
C ALA A 612 -4.11 21.18 -19.81
N TRP A 613 -3.96 21.31 -21.14
CA TRP A 613 -3.54 22.55 -21.78
C TRP A 613 -4.53 23.69 -21.58
N VAL A 614 -5.84 23.42 -21.66
CA VAL A 614 -6.88 24.43 -21.36
C VAL A 614 -6.72 24.93 -19.92
N VAL A 615 -6.58 24.03 -18.95
CA VAL A 615 -6.37 24.40 -17.54
C VAL A 615 -5.08 25.21 -17.38
N LYS A 616 -3.98 24.84 -18.04
CA LYS A 616 -2.72 25.60 -18.03
C LYS A 616 -2.89 27.03 -18.50
N PHE A 617 -3.60 27.26 -19.61
CA PHE A 617 -3.84 28.62 -20.08
C PHE A 617 -4.71 29.43 -19.10
N ILE A 618 -5.70 28.81 -18.46
CA ILE A 618 -6.51 29.45 -17.42
C ILE A 618 -5.64 29.82 -16.21
N MET A 619 -4.80 28.89 -15.73
CA MET A 619 -3.91 29.14 -14.59
C MET A 619 -2.88 30.23 -14.90
N LYS A 620 -2.29 30.22 -16.11
CA LYS A 620 -1.38 31.28 -16.55
C LYS A 620 -2.06 32.66 -16.57
N ARG A 621 -3.30 32.75 -17.07
CA ARG A 621 -4.10 33.98 -17.04
C ARG A 621 -4.44 34.42 -15.61
N ARG A 622 -4.78 33.47 -14.71
CA ARG A 622 -5.03 33.76 -13.29
C ARG A 622 -3.76 34.30 -12.61
N ASN A 623 -2.61 33.69 -12.86
CA ASN A 623 -1.32 34.16 -12.33
C ASN A 623 -0.95 35.55 -12.85
N GLN A 624 -1.15 35.82 -14.15
CA GLN A 624 -0.91 37.16 -14.71
C GLN A 624 -1.80 38.23 -14.05
N LYS A 625 -3.07 37.91 -13.79
CA LYS A 625 -3.96 38.83 -13.06
C LYS A 625 -3.50 39.05 -11.62
N LEU A 626 -3.06 38.00 -10.93
CA LEU A 626 -2.51 38.10 -9.57
C LEU A 626 -1.27 39.00 -9.52
N MET A 627 -0.34 38.81 -10.46
CA MET A 627 0.86 39.65 -10.59
C MET A 627 0.54 41.12 -10.91
N GLN A 628 -0.62 41.42 -11.51
CA GLN A 628 -1.06 42.78 -11.80
C GLN A 628 -1.83 43.43 -10.65
N SER A 629 -2.45 42.62 -9.78
CA SER A 629 -3.32 43.13 -8.71
C SER A 629 -2.58 43.41 -7.41
N ASP A 630 -1.48 42.70 -7.15
CA ASP A 630 -0.77 42.77 -5.88
C ASP A 630 0.69 42.32 -6.06
N ASP A 631 1.63 43.25 -5.88
CA ASP A 631 3.06 43.04 -6.04
C ASP A 631 3.68 42.18 -4.90
N GLU A 632 2.94 41.97 -3.80
CA GLU A 632 3.39 41.16 -2.66
C GLU A 632 3.02 39.67 -2.78
N VAL A 633 2.29 39.26 -3.83
CA VAL A 633 1.89 37.85 -4.02
C VAL A 633 3.09 36.97 -4.34
N GLN A 634 3.48 36.13 -3.38
CA GLN A 634 4.60 35.18 -3.54
C GLN A 634 4.15 33.79 -4.04
N THR A 635 2.85 33.49 -4.01
CA THR A 635 2.32 32.14 -4.26
C THR A 635 1.37 32.12 -5.47
N PHE A 636 1.77 31.42 -6.55
CA PHE A 636 1.02 31.33 -7.80
C PHE A 636 0.42 29.93 -8.07
N TYR A 637 -0.61 29.87 -8.92
CA TYR A 637 -1.18 28.60 -9.36
C TYR A 637 -0.17 27.78 -10.18
N VAL A 638 -0.10 26.48 -9.90
CA VAL A 638 0.69 25.52 -10.69
C VAL A 638 -0.03 25.22 -12.00
N TYR A 639 0.73 24.95 -13.06
CA TYR A 639 0.16 24.57 -14.35
C TYR A 639 0.97 23.53 -15.11
#